data_AF-A0A0S9MUJ8-F1
#
_entry.id   AF-A0A0S9MUJ8-F1
#
_cell.length_a   1.000
_cell.length_b   1.000
_cell.length_c   1.000
_cell.angle_alpha   90.00
_cell.angle_beta   90.00
_cell.angle_gamma   90.00
#
_symmetry.space_group_name_H-M   'P 1'
#
loop_
_entity.id
_entity.type
_entity.pdbx_description
1 polymer ?
#
loop_
_entity_poly.entity_id
_entity_poly.type
_entity_poly.pdbx_seq_one_letter_code
_entity_poly.pdbx_strand_id
1 'polypeptide(L)'
;MLAIESPYPQFFELDGRPLDAGYVYIGAENQNPETTPISVYWDSALTQPAAQPLRTKNGMLARNGAPAFVYAATNHSMMVRNSKKVQVLYAKSSQEFSVGSLINTLRSDLLGVGTGKGADMVSFQQDGYNAVIRTLLAKAREIISADDFPTLQEAANAAAGKTLRLTPGKTYTVVDSLAFTSPNTHVEGYGATILYPKPSANYFHCIRATEDGFQARGLRIVMQGTGLVRGDSGFGICVFNDTKHIKGAVIENCHVSGIASAGMWLQNVSEVIVMKNTVKNCLADGIHLSDGASQIVIANNIVLDNADDNIALVNDVSGAPYLTGFTITGNYINCANVAHGGGGIVLIGAVSGTVSGNTMEATYGGGIHMYQWSDDFKTDKVLIVGNKFTNTGRATGTGTDATGGLGILLQLTAGVHIVGNDFSDIGYNAAAPSNGAVWVADGKNVSITANNFQNIACDAVNLLTSGPISGGMILTVNSNVFGYVGRNAVNLGPVVDLAAATVKDNIFQSTAGTHDIYLDKPTATMIVQGNSCKKLVYVNGNSTSLLSRVEVESFTPVIGSAGGAITSSNATMVYQRMGKLVLVSLTVEIVTNGTGAGVITVSLPFPVVSGSLSGRETVVSGVAVMGLMNAGVLQLRRYDNGYPGANGAVLVLSGILVLP
;
A
#
# COMPACT_ATOMS: atom_id res chain seq x y z
N MET A 1 -38.65 37.49 -33.97
CA MET A 1 -39.04 38.40 -35.08
C MET A 1 -39.62 37.52 -36.18
N LEU A 2 -40.82 37.82 -36.68
CA LEU A 2 -41.48 37.05 -37.75
C LEU A 2 -41.45 37.88 -39.03
N ALA A 3 -40.99 37.29 -40.13
CA ALA A 3 -41.03 37.94 -41.44
C ALA A 3 -42.46 37.89 -41.98
N ILE A 4 -42.89 38.98 -42.64
CA ILE A 4 -44.11 38.95 -43.46
C ILE A 4 -43.76 38.23 -44.75
N GLU A 5 -44.29 37.02 -44.94
CA GLU A 5 -44.04 36.23 -46.15
C GLU A 5 -45.02 36.60 -47.26
N SER A 6 -44.60 36.45 -48.53
CA SER A 6 -45.51 36.61 -49.65
C SER A 6 -46.61 35.54 -49.55
N PRO A 7 -47.90 35.92 -49.51
CA PRO A 7 -48.98 34.95 -49.38
C PRO A 7 -49.13 34.07 -50.61
N TYR A 8 -48.51 34.40 -51.75
CA TYR A 8 -48.52 33.59 -52.97
C TYR A 8 -47.12 33.44 -53.58
N PRO A 9 -46.83 32.32 -54.27
CA PRO A 9 -45.63 32.21 -55.09
C PRO A 9 -45.58 33.30 -56.16
N GLN A 10 -44.42 33.93 -56.31
CA GLN A 10 -44.17 34.97 -57.31
C GLN A 10 -43.22 34.46 -58.38
N PHE A 11 -43.54 34.79 -59.63
CA PHE A 11 -42.79 34.45 -60.83
C PHE A 11 -42.40 35.74 -61.52
N PHE A 12 -41.18 35.79 -62.04
CA PHE A 12 -40.62 36.99 -62.67
C PHE A 12 -40.17 36.69 -64.10
N GLU A 13 -40.08 37.73 -64.93
CA GLU A 13 -39.42 37.71 -66.23
C GLU A 13 -37.89 37.63 -66.07
N LEU A 14 -37.18 37.38 -67.17
CA LEU A 14 -35.71 37.40 -67.20
C LEU A 14 -35.11 38.76 -66.83
N ASP A 15 -35.89 39.85 -66.95
CA ASP A 15 -35.50 41.21 -66.57
C ASP A 15 -35.98 41.62 -65.16
N GLY A 16 -36.57 40.68 -64.40
CA GLY A 16 -37.00 40.89 -63.01
C GLY A 16 -38.38 41.52 -62.84
N ARG A 17 -39.09 41.87 -63.92
CA ARG A 17 -40.50 42.32 -63.82
C ARG A 17 -41.42 41.15 -63.43
N PRO A 18 -42.56 41.37 -62.75
CA PRO A 18 -43.52 40.30 -62.50
C PRO A 18 -43.95 39.63 -63.81
N LEU A 19 -43.93 38.29 -63.83
CA LEU A 19 -44.27 37.50 -65.00
C LEU A 19 -45.76 37.63 -65.32
N ASP A 20 -46.10 38.37 -66.38
CA ASP A 20 -47.47 38.54 -66.83
C ASP A 20 -47.74 37.72 -68.10
N ALA A 21 -48.90 37.07 -68.16
CA ALA A 21 -49.24 36.13 -69.23
C ALA A 21 -48.17 35.04 -69.48
N GLY A 22 -47.47 34.60 -68.43
CA GLY A 22 -46.48 33.52 -68.46
C GLY A 22 -47.11 32.12 -68.36
N TYR A 23 -46.37 31.12 -68.80
CA TYR A 23 -46.76 29.70 -68.80
C TYR A 23 -45.98 28.96 -67.72
N VAL A 24 -46.67 28.37 -66.76
CA VAL A 24 -46.06 27.48 -65.75
C VAL A 24 -46.56 26.07 -65.98
N TYR A 25 -45.62 25.14 -66.13
CA TYR A 25 -45.86 23.72 -66.34
C TYR A 25 -45.30 22.93 -65.15
N ILE A 26 -46.05 21.93 -64.71
CA ILE A 26 -45.75 21.04 -63.60
C ILE A 26 -45.73 19.60 -64.11
N GLY A 27 -44.60 18.92 -63.94
CA GLY A 27 -44.31 17.62 -64.55
C GLY A 27 -43.91 16.54 -63.56
N ALA A 28 -43.71 15.34 -64.08
CA ALA A 28 -43.08 14.27 -63.33
C ALA A 28 -41.65 14.67 -62.92
N GLU A 29 -41.24 14.34 -61.70
CA GLU A 29 -39.91 14.66 -61.17
C GLU A 29 -38.79 14.23 -62.14
N ASN A 30 -37.76 15.06 -62.29
CA ASN A 30 -36.60 14.86 -63.17
C ASN A 30 -36.93 14.76 -64.67
N GLN A 31 -38.19 14.98 -65.07
CA GLN A 31 -38.63 14.97 -66.47
C GLN A 31 -39.06 16.36 -66.94
N ASN A 32 -39.20 16.55 -68.27
CA ASN A 32 -39.67 17.80 -68.85
C ASN A 32 -41.20 17.97 -68.63
N PRO A 33 -41.64 19.01 -67.88
CA PRO A 33 -43.06 19.24 -67.59
C PRO A 33 -43.99 19.39 -68.78
N GLU A 34 -43.48 19.85 -69.93
CA GLU A 34 -44.29 20.08 -71.12
C GLU A 34 -44.62 18.77 -71.85
N THR A 35 -43.72 17.79 -71.78
CA THR A 35 -43.89 16.49 -72.43
C THR A 35 -44.42 15.42 -71.47
N THR A 36 -44.25 15.63 -70.16
CA THR A 36 -44.68 14.70 -69.10
C THR A 36 -45.43 15.42 -67.98
N PRO A 37 -46.56 16.08 -68.29
CA PRO A 37 -47.33 16.82 -67.28
C PRO A 37 -47.99 15.87 -66.28
N ILE A 38 -48.07 16.30 -65.01
CA ILE A 38 -48.87 15.62 -63.98
C ILE A 38 -50.17 16.39 -63.71
N SER A 39 -51.15 15.72 -63.10
CA SER A 39 -52.37 16.38 -62.63
C SER A 39 -52.04 17.33 -61.47
N VAL A 40 -52.54 18.56 -61.59
CA VAL A 40 -52.45 19.60 -60.57
C VAL A 40 -53.83 20.17 -60.30
N TYR A 41 -54.03 20.80 -59.14
CA TYR A 41 -55.34 21.17 -58.62
C TYR A 41 -55.35 22.58 -58.03
N TRP A 42 -56.50 23.25 -58.11
CA TRP A 42 -56.73 24.57 -57.51
C TRP A 42 -57.03 24.53 -56.01
N ASP A 43 -57.21 23.33 -55.43
CA ASP A 43 -57.52 23.09 -54.04
C ASP A 43 -56.62 22.00 -53.44
N SER A 44 -56.35 22.09 -52.14
CA SER A 44 -55.49 21.13 -51.43
C SER A 44 -56.14 19.74 -51.26
N ALA A 45 -57.46 19.62 -51.42
CA ALA A 45 -58.17 18.34 -51.39
C ALA A 45 -58.07 17.58 -52.72
N LEU A 46 -57.40 18.15 -53.73
CA LEU A 46 -57.15 17.55 -55.04
C LEU A 46 -58.45 17.22 -55.81
N THR A 47 -59.46 18.07 -55.69
CA THR A 47 -60.79 17.84 -56.29
C THR A 47 -61.09 18.70 -57.51
N GLN A 48 -60.39 19.82 -57.69
CA GLN A 48 -60.60 20.78 -58.77
C GLN A 48 -59.38 20.84 -59.69
N PRO A 49 -59.35 20.05 -60.78
CA PRO A 49 -58.21 20.03 -61.69
C PRO A 49 -57.88 21.41 -62.25
N ALA A 50 -56.60 21.72 -62.31
CA ALA A 50 -56.05 22.91 -62.93
C ALA A 50 -55.42 22.51 -64.28
N ALA A 51 -56.09 22.91 -65.37
CA ALA A 51 -55.59 22.65 -66.72
C ALA A 51 -54.24 23.35 -66.92
N GLN A 52 -53.27 22.59 -67.43
CA GLN A 52 -51.94 23.10 -67.72
C GLN A 52 -51.82 23.48 -69.20
N PRO A 53 -51.01 24.50 -69.57
CA PRO A 53 -50.17 25.33 -68.71
C PRO A 53 -50.98 26.27 -67.80
N LEU A 54 -50.49 26.42 -66.58
CA LEU A 54 -51.00 27.41 -65.63
C LEU A 54 -50.54 28.80 -66.09
N ARG A 55 -51.40 29.81 -65.90
CA ARG A 55 -51.15 31.17 -66.38
C ARG A 55 -50.83 32.10 -65.23
N THR A 56 -49.85 32.98 -65.43
CA THR A 56 -49.52 34.03 -64.46
C THR A 56 -50.19 35.36 -64.82
N LYS A 57 -50.55 36.14 -63.80
CA LYS A 57 -50.99 37.53 -63.91
C LYS A 57 -50.29 38.35 -62.82
N ASN A 58 -49.62 39.44 -63.20
CA ASN A 58 -48.79 40.24 -62.28
C ASN A 58 -47.82 39.39 -61.43
N GLY A 59 -47.23 38.35 -62.02
CA GLY A 59 -46.28 37.45 -61.36
C GLY A 59 -46.89 36.38 -60.46
N MET A 60 -48.22 36.27 -60.31
CA MET A 60 -48.85 35.21 -59.52
C MET A 60 -49.63 34.25 -60.42
N LEU A 61 -49.73 32.98 -60.03
CA LEU A 61 -50.64 32.04 -60.70
C LEU A 61 -52.09 32.52 -60.53
N ALA A 62 -52.84 32.57 -61.63
CA ALA A 62 -54.18 33.15 -61.64
C ALA A 62 -55.25 32.13 -62.04
N ARG A 63 -56.29 32.00 -61.21
CA ARG A 63 -57.53 31.28 -61.52
C ARG A 63 -58.65 32.29 -61.71
N ASN A 64 -59.24 32.35 -62.92
CA ASN A 64 -60.27 33.33 -63.27
C ASN A 64 -59.86 34.79 -62.96
N GLY A 65 -58.57 35.11 -63.07
CA GLY A 65 -58.03 36.45 -62.85
C GLY A 65 -57.68 36.80 -61.40
N ALA A 66 -57.94 35.91 -60.42
CA ALA A 66 -57.53 36.07 -59.03
C ALA A 66 -56.30 35.20 -58.70
N PRO A 67 -55.38 35.64 -57.82
CA PRO A 67 -54.27 34.82 -57.33
C PRO A 67 -54.75 33.53 -56.68
N ALA A 68 -54.12 32.41 -57.02
CA ALA A 68 -54.47 31.10 -56.49
C ALA A 68 -53.24 30.22 -56.26
N PHE A 69 -53.33 29.34 -55.28
CA PHE A 69 -52.37 28.25 -55.11
C PHE A 69 -52.66 27.11 -56.10
N VAL A 70 -51.62 26.39 -56.46
CA VAL A 70 -51.72 25.14 -57.21
C VAL A 70 -51.06 24.04 -56.41
N TYR A 71 -51.76 22.91 -56.31
CA TYR A 71 -51.34 21.77 -55.53
C TYR A 71 -51.06 20.60 -56.46
N ALA A 72 -49.95 19.91 -56.21
CA ALA A 72 -49.57 18.65 -56.85
C ALA A 72 -49.53 17.55 -55.79
N ALA A 73 -49.92 16.33 -56.14
CA ALA A 73 -49.97 15.21 -55.19
C ALA A 73 -48.57 14.65 -54.84
N THR A 74 -47.58 14.89 -55.70
CA THR A 74 -46.24 14.30 -55.60
C THR A 74 -45.14 15.35 -55.81
N ASN A 75 -43.88 14.95 -55.54
CA ASN A 75 -42.71 15.68 -56.02
C ASN A 75 -42.80 15.87 -57.54
N HIS A 76 -42.36 17.02 -58.03
CA HIS A 76 -42.63 17.44 -59.41
C HIS A 76 -41.52 18.34 -59.94
N SER A 77 -41.32 18.33 -61.25
CA SER A 77 -40.51 19.34 -61.94
C SER A 77 -41.38 20.56 -62.30
N MET A 78 -40.75 21.72 -62.48
CA MET A 78 -41.41 22.97 -62.85
C MET A 78 -40.69 23.66 -63.99
N MET A 79 -41.43 24.05 -65.03
CA MET A 79 -40.94 24.85 -66.16
C MET A 79 -41.75 26.13 -66.23
N VAL A 80 -41.07 27.27 -66.16
CA VAL A 80 -41.68 28.60 -66.29
C VAL A 80 -41.19 29.21 -67.58
N ARG A 81 -42.13 29.60 -68.44
CA ARG A 81 -41.86 30.36 -69.67
C ARG A 81 -42.58 31.70 -69.64
N ASN A 82 -42.00 32.70 -70.28
CA ASN A 82 -42.65 33.99 -70.44
C ASN A 82 -43.74 33.99 -71.51
N SER A 83 -44.40 35.14 -71.70
CA SER A 83 -45.46 35.32 -72.69
C SER A 83 -45.02 34.99 -74.14
N LYS A 84 -43.72 35.07 -74.44
CA LYS A 84 -43.12 34.69 -75.73
C LYS A 84 -42.64 33.23 -75.79
N LYS A 85 -42.99 32.40 -74.78
CA LYS A 85 -42.56 31.00 -74.62
C LYS A 85 -41.03 30.81 -74.46
N VAL A 86 -40.30 31.85 -74.07
CA VAL A 86 -38.88 31.72 -73.68
C VAL A 86 -38.80 31.17 -72.26
N GLN A 87 -37.93 30.20 -72.02
CA GLN A 87 -37.71 29.63 -70.68
C GLN A 87 -37.12 30.69 -69.74
N VAL A 88 -37.75 30.83 -68.58
CA VAL A 88 -37.32 31.70 -67.48
C VAL A 88 -36.69 30.85 -66.36
N LEU A 89 -37.38 29.78 -65.95
CA LEU A 89 -36.93 28.90 -64.87
C LEU A 89 -37.21 27.45 -65.27
N TYR A 90 -36.26 26.57 -64.95
CA TYR A 90 -36.49 25.15 -64.89
C TYR A 90 -35.96 24.61 -63.57
N ALA A 91 -36.81 23.94 -62.81
CA ALA A 91 -36.45 23.21 -61.61
C ALA A 91 -36.81 21.74 -61.83
N LYS A 92 -35.84 20.85 -61.67
CA LYS A 92 -36.03 19.41 -61.94
C LYS A 92 -36.83 18.72 -60.83
N SER A 93 -36.91 19.31 -59.64
CA SER A 93 -37.68 18.82 -58.51
C SER A 93 -38.17 19.98 -57.63
N SER A 94 -39.35 19.82 -57.04
CA SER A 94 -39.89 20.78 -56.07
C SER A 94 -39.12 20.82 -54.76
N GLN A 95 -38.25 19.85 -54.51
CA GLN A 95 -37.29 19.88 -53.41
C GLN A 95 -36.19 20.95 -53.60
N GLU A 96 -35.93 21.39 -54.83
CA GLU A 96 -34.91 22.42 -55.11
C GLU A 96 -35.32 23.81 -54.59
N PHE A 97 -36.62 24.03 -54.38
CA PHE A 97 -37.18 25.33 -53.97
C PHE A 97 -38.14 25.25 -52.79
N SER A 98 -38.36 24.06 -52.19
CA SER A 98 -39.26 23.88 -51.04
C SER A 98 -38.48 23.82 -49.72
N VAL A 99 -38.57 24.91 -48.94
CA VAL A 99 -38.05 24.98 -47.56
C VAL A 99 -38.66 23.87 -46.68
N GLY A 100 -39.93 23.53 -46.91
CA GLY A 100 -40.61 22.45 -46.17
C GLY A 100 -39.99 21.07 -46.39
N SER A 101 -39.51 20.80 -47.61
CA SER A 101 -38.80 19.55 -47.91
C SER A 101 -37.46 19.46 -47.18
N LEU A 102 -36.68 20.56 -47.20
CA LEU A 102 -35.40 20.64 -46.49
C LEU A 102 -35.56 20.49 -44.98
N ILE A 103 -36.61 21.07 -44.38
CA ILE A 103 -36.92 20.90 -42.96
C ILE A 103 -37.26 19.45 -42.64
N ASN A 104 -38.00 18.74 -43.50
CA ASN A 104 -38.32 17.33 -43.30
C ASN A 104 -37.08 16.44 -43.40
N THR A 105 -36.18 16.72 -44.34
CA THR A 105 -34.86 16.05 -44.41
C THR A 105 -34.06 16.28 -43.15
N LEU A 106 -33.94 17.53 -42.68
CA LEU A 106 -33.21 17.85 -41.44
C LEU A 106 -33.83 17.14 -40.22
N ARG A 107 -35.17 17.13 -40.10
CA ARG A 107 -35.86 16.40 -39.02
C ARG A 107 -35.57 14.91 -39.08
N SER A 108 -35.62 14.33 -40.27
CA SER A 108 -35.27 12.91 -40.48
C SER A 108 -33.82 12.65 -40.08
N ASP A 109 -32.91 13.55 -40.43
CA ASP A 109 -31.49 13.42 -40.13
C ASP A 109 -31.19 13.55 -38.63
N LEU A 110 -31.85 14.48 -37.93
CA LEU A 110 -31.75 14.65 -36.48
C LEU A 110 -32.42 13.53 -35.68
N LEU A 111 -33.40 12.84 -36.25
CA LEU A 111 -34.02 11.64 -35.64
C LEU A 111 -33.22 10.36 -35.96
N GLY A 112 -32.38 10.39 -36.98
CA GLY A 112 -31.59 9.26 -37.42
C GLY A 112 -30.45 8.90 -36.47
N VAL A 113 -29.97 7.65 -36.59
CA VAL A 113 -28.79 7.15 -35.88
C VAL A 113 -27.70 6.80 -36.91
N GLY A 114 -26.44 7.12 -36.59
CA GLY A 114 -25.29 6.86 -37.47
C GLY A 114 -24.40 8.08 -37.67
N THR A 115 -23.31 7.90 -38.42
CA THR A 115 -22.36 8.98 -38.74
C THR A 115 -23.07 10.08 -39.53
N GLY A 116 -22.91 11.34 -39.09
CA GLY A 116 -23.56 12.49 -39.71
C GLY A 116 -25.08 12.54 -39.54
N LYS A 117 -25.62 11.84 -38.53
CA LYS A 117 -27.05 11.85 -38.15
C LYS A 117 -27.20 12.06 -36.63
N GLY A 118 -28.37 12.49 -36.20
CA GLY A 118 -28.73 12.64 -34.79
C GLY A 118 -27.75 13.52 -34.02
N ALA A 119 -27.31 13.03 -32.85
CA ALA A 119 -26.38 13.73 -31.98
C ALA A 119 -24.99 13.97 -32.62
N ASP A 120 -24.66 13.30 -33.72
CA ASP A 120 -23.41 13.55 -34.45
C ASP A 120 -23.47 14.86 -35.26
N MET A 121 -24.67 15.35 -35.58
CA MET A 121 -24.89 16.63 -36.27
C MET A 121 -24.93 17.83 -35.32
N VAL A 122 -24.99 17.58 -34.01
CA VAL A 122 -25.14 18.62 -33.00
C VAL A 122 -23.76 18.93 -32.42
N SER A 123 -23.27 20.14 -32.61
CA SER A 123 -22.05 20.60 -31.97
C SER A 123 -22.27 20.79 -30.47
N PHE A 124 -21.26 20.45 -29.68
CA PHE A 124 -21.18 20.63 -28.24
C PHE A 124 -19.83 21.25 -27.88
N GLN A 125 -19.86 22.30 -27.07
CA GLN A 125 -18.68 22.90 -26.45
C GLN A 125 -18.95 23.01 -24.96
N GLN A 126 -18.07 22.41 -24.16
CA GLN A 126 -18.10 22.58 -22.71
C GLN A 126 -17.81 24.05 -22.39
N ASP A 127 -18.42 24.59 -21.34
CA ASP A 127 -17.98 25.88 -20.80
C ASP A 127 -16.57 25.75 -20.19
N GLY A 128 -15.74 26.80 -20.33
CA GLY A 128 -14.38 26.84 -19.82
C GLY A 128 -13.31 27.33 -20.82
N TYR A 129 -12.23 27.90 -20.29
CA TYR A 129 -11.08 28.36 -21.08
C TYR A 129 -10.44 27.18 -21.84
N ASN A 130 -10.20 27.37 -23.15
CA ASN A 130 -9.67 26.37 -24.08
C ASN A 130 -10.54 25.11 -24.31
N ALA A 131 -11.84 25.14 -23.98
CA ALA A 131 -12.74 24.04 -24.34
C ALA A 131 -12.85 23.88 -25.86
N VAL A 132 -12.64 22.65 -26.35
CA VAL A 132 -12.66 22.31 -27.78
C VAL A 132 -14.07 21.91 -28.23
N ILE A 133 -14.49 22.36 -29.41
CA ILE A 133 -15.76 21.99 -30.04
C ILE A 133 -15.70 20.53 -30.52
N ARG A 134 -16.77 19.78 -30.27
CA ARG A 134 -16.92 18.34 -30.53
C ARG A 134 -18.37 18.04 -30.86
N THR A 135 -18.70 16.85 -31.37
CA THR A 135 -20.13 16.48 -31.53
C THR A 135 -20.72 16.08 -30.17
N LEU A 136 -22.03 16.28 -29.99
CA LEU A 136 -22.75 15.84 -28.79
C LEU A 136 -22.63 14.32 -28.62
N LEU A 137 -22.68 13.58 -29.74
CA LEU A 137 -22.46 12.13 -29.74
C LEU A 137 -21.10 11.76 -29.17
N ALA A 138 -20.03 12.42 -29.61
CA ALA A 138 -18.70 12.20 -29.06
C ALA A 138 -18.62 12.55 -27.57
N LYS A 139 -19.49 13.44 -27.03
CA LYS A 139 -19.51 13.78 -25.60
C LYS A 139 -20.16 12.71 -24.78
N ALA A 140 -21.38 12.37 -25.18
CA ALA A 140 -22.17 11.39 -24.51
C ALA A 140 -21.45 10.03 -24.43
N ARG A 141 -20.61 9.72 -25.43
CA ARG A 141 -19.85 8.46 -25.49
C ARG A 141 -18.51 8.44 -24.74
N GLU A 142 -18.14 9.47 -23.97
CA GLU A 142 -16.98 9.39 -23.05
C GLU A 142 -17.28 8.52 -21.83
N ILE A 143 -18.56 8.45 -21.43
CA ILE A 143 -19.06 7.62 -20.33
C ILE A 143 -20.17 6.73 -20.90
N ILE A 144 -20.01 5.42 -20.76
CA ILE A 144 -20.96 4.43 -21.22
C ILE A 144 -21.80 3.98 -20.04
N SER A 145 -23.12 4.14 -20.12
CA SER A 145 -24.03 3.61 -19.11
C SER A 145 -24.18 2.10 -19.29
N ALA A 146 -24.03 1.34 -18.20
CA ALA A 146 -24.27 -0.10 -18.21
C ALA A 146 -25.73 -0.46 -18.56
N ASP A 147 -26.66 0.45 -18.29
CA ASP A 147 -28.10 0.22 -18.48
C ASP A 147 -28.58 0.35 -19.93
N ASP A 148 -27.72 0.85 -20.83
CA ASP A 148 -28.01 0.98 -22.25
C ASP A 148 -27.77 -0.33 -23.04
N PHE A 149 -27.29 -1.38 -22.37
CA PHE A 149 -26.89 -2.64 -22.97
C PHE A 149 -27.61 -3.82 -22.31
N PRO A 150 -27.90 -4.90 -23.06
CA PRO A 150 -28.59 -6.07 -22.53
C PRO A 150 -27.71 -6.87 -21.55
N THR A 151 -26.38 -6.80 -21.69
CA THR A 151 -25.43 -7.45 -20.79
C THR A 151 -24.35 -6.48 -20.33
N LEU A 152 -23.81 -6.73 -19.13
CA LEU A 152 -22.73 -5.91 -18.60
C LEU A 152 -21.45 -6.01 -19.44
N GLN A 153 -21.18 -7.18 -20.03
CA GLN A 153 -20.02 -7.36 -20.91
C GLN A 153 -20.14 -6.54 -22.20
N GLU A 154 -21.34 -6.43 -22.79
CA GLU A 154 -21.55 -5.57 -23.97
C GLU A 154 -21.31 -4.09 -23.64
N ALA A 155 -21.74 -3.63 -22.46
CA ALA A 155 -21.44 -2.28 -22.00
C ALA A 155 -19.92 -2.06 -21.81
N ALA A 156 -19.21 -3.04 -21.23
CA ALA A 156 -17.75 -3.00 -21.09
C ALA A 156 -17.04 -2.94 -22.45
N ASN A 157 -17.49 -3.73 -23.42
CA ASN A 157 -16.95 -3.70 -24.78
C ASN A 157 -17.16 -2.32 -25.44
N ALA A 158 -18.33 -1.71 -25.25
CA ALA A 158 -18.63 -0.37 -25.76
C ALA A 158 -17.82 0.74 -25.07
N ALA A 159 -17.34 0.48 -23.85
CA ALA A 159 -16.50 1.36 -23.06
C ALA A 159 -15.00 1.27 -23.39
N ALA A 160 -14.59 0.57 -24.46
CA ALA A 160 -13.20 0.51 -24.87
C ALA A 160 -12.53 1.92 -24.95
N GLY A 161 -11.49 2.13 -24.15
CA GLY A 161 -10.76 3.41 -24.04
C GLY A 161 -11.51 4.53 -23.32
N LYS A 162 -12.57 4.19 -22.59
CA LYS A 162 -13.54 5.10 -21.95
C LYS A 162 -13.92 4.59 -20.57
N THR A 163 -14.90 5.25 -19.95
CA THR A 163 -15.44 4.83 -18.65
C THR A 163 -16.77 4.11 -18.81
N LEU A 164 -16.86 2.87 -18.31
CA LEU A 164 -18.11 2.18 -18.02
C LEU A 164 -18.66 2.68 -16.68
N ARG A 165 -19.89 3.17 -16.66
CA ARG A 165 -20.58 3.59 -15.44
C ARG A 165 -21.74 2.66 -15.14
N LEU A 166 -21.67 2.03 -13.97
CA LEU A 166 -22.78 1.27 -13.39
C LEU A 166 -23.70 2.23 -12.63
N THR A 167 -25.00 1.93 -12.66
CA THR A 167 -26.00 2.70 -11.92
C THR A 167 -25.80 2.49 -10.42
N PRO A 168 -25.58 3.55 -9.63
CA PRO A 168 -25.36 3.44 -8.18
C PRO A 168 -26.47 2.65 -7.49
N GLY A 169 -26.08 1.71 -6.62
CA GLY A 169 -27.00 0.87 -5.84
C GLY A 169 -27.69 -0.25 -6.64
N LYS A 170 -27.56 -0.29 -7.98
CA LYS A 170 -28.07 -1.39 -8.80
C LYS A 170 -27.15 -2.61 -8.70
N THR A 171 -27.75 -3.80 -8.75
CA THR A 171 -27.03 -5.06 -8.82
C THR A 171 -26.94 -5.55 -10.27
N TYR A 172 -25.74 -5.93 -10.68
CA TYR A 172 -25.44 -6.52 -11.98
C TYR A 172 -24.84 -7.90 -11.75
N THR A 173 -25.40 -8.93 -12.37
CA THR A 173 -24.86 -10.29 -12.28
C THR A 173 -23.95 -10.54 -13.48
N VAL A 174 -22.73 -11.01 -13.21
CA VAL A 174 -21.83 -11.54 -14.25
C VAL A 174 -21.95 -13.06 -14.28
N VAL A 175 -21.82 -13.71 -15.44
CA VAL A 175 -21.97 -15.19 -15.52
C VAL A 175 -20.63 -15.88 -15.26
N ASP A 176 -19.57 -15.45 -15.95
CA ASP A 176 -18.21 -15.98 -15.76
C ASP A 176 -17.19 -14.88 -15.43
N SER A 177 -17.05 -13.87 -16.30
CA SER A 177 -16.13 -12.75 -16.11
C SER A 177 -16.66 -11.45 -16.75
N LEU A 178 -16.24 -10.31 -16.21
CA LEU A 178 -16.31 -9.00 -16.84
C LEU A 178 -14.91 -8.63 -17.35
N ALA A 179 -14.69 -8.78 -18.66
CA ALA A 179 -13.41 -8.58 -19.30
C ALA A 179 -13.23 -7.14 -19.81
N PHE A 180 -12.05 -6.57 -19.54
CA PHE A 180 -11.57 -5.28 -20.03
C PHE A 180 -10.28 -5.48 -20.81
N THR A 181 -10.39 -5.47 -22.14
CA THR A 181 -9.32 -5.84 -23.08
C THR A 181 -8.81 -4.67 -23.92
N SER A 182 -9.14 -3.43 -23.52
CA SER A 182 -8.71 -2.20 -24.20
C SER A 182 -7.98 -1.27 -23.23
N PRO A 183 -6.89 -0.61 -23.66
CA PRO A 183 -6.15 0.33 -22.81
C PRO A 183 -7.03 1.49 -22.33
N ASN A 184 -6.71 2.06 -21.17
CA ASN A 184 -7.38 3.22 -20.57
C ASN A 184 -8.91 3.03 -20.44
N THR A 185 -9.34 1.80 -20.16
CA THR A 185 -10.74 1.49 -19.90
C THR A 185 -10.98 1.46 -18.39
N HIS A 186 -11.99 2.20 -17.95
CA HIS A 186 -12.31 2.35 -16.53
C HIS A 186 -13.70 1.81 -16.23
N VAL A 187 -13.93 1.37 -15.00
CA VAL A 187 -15.25 1.01 -14.50
C VAL A 187 -15.53 1.71 -13.17
N GLU A 188 -16.67 2.39 -13.11
CA GLU A 188 -17.12 3.16 -11.96
C GLU A 188 -18.52 2.71 -11.55
N GLY A 189 -18.71 2.37 -10.27
CA GLY A 189 -20.04 1.98 -9.78
C GLY A 189 -20.63 2.84 -8.68
N TYR A 190 -19.82 3.59 -7.94
CA TYR A 190 -20.25 4.43 -6.81
C TYR A 190 -21.31 3.78 -5.92
N GLY A 191 -21.12 2.50 -5.55
CA GLY A 191 -22.04 1.70 -4.73
C GLY A 191 -22.87 0.67 -5.51
N ALA A 192 -22.74 0.58 -6.83
CA ALA A 192 -23.27 -0.53 -7.61
C ALA A 192 -22.66 -1.87 -7.15
N THR A 193 -23.47 -2.93 -7.16
CA THR A 193 -23.04 -4.29 -6.81
C THR A 193 -22.83 -5.13 -8.05
N ILE A 194 -21.66 -5.75 -8.20
CA ILE A 194 -21.42 -6.85 -9.12
C ILE A 194 -21.59 -8.15 -8.32
N LEU A 195 -22.63 -8.89 -8.65
CA LEU A 195 -22.88 -10.21 -8.10
C LEU A 195 -22.13 -11.23 -8.97
N TYR A 196 -21.23 -11.96 -8.32
CA TYR A 196 -20.34 -12.91 -8.97
C TYR A 196 -20.72 -14.34 -8.56
N PRO A 197 -21.53 -15.06 -9.33
CA PRO A 197 -21.88 -16.44 -9.03
C PRO A 197 -20.64 -17.34 -9.12
N LYS A 198 -20.69 -18.51 -8.48
CA LYS A 198 -19.69 -19.56 -8.72
C LYS A 198 -19.58 -19.84 -10.23
N PRO A 199 -18.42 -19.60 -10.86
CA PRO A 199 -18.26 -19.80 -12.29
C PRO A 199 -18.37 -21.28 -12.66
N SER A 200 -18.64 -21.54 -13.94
CA SER A 200 -18.78 -22.90 -14.48
C SER A 200 -17.49 -23.71 -14.42
N ALA A 201 -16.34 -23.04 -14.35
CA ALA A 201 -15.01 -23.62 -14.17
C ALA A 201 -14.14 -22.73 -13.28
N ASN A 202 -13.06 -23.30 -12.76
CA ASN A 202 -12.11 -22.58 -11.92
C ASN A 202 -11.40 -21.47 -12.72
N TYR A 203 -10.88 -20.44 -12.02
CA TYR A 203 -10.07 -19.35 -12.58
C TYR A 203 -10.75 -18.37 -13.56
N PHE A 204 -12.08 -18.33 -13.65
CA PHE A 204 -12.77 -17.20 -14.26
C PHE A 204 -12.84 -16.04 -13.28
N HIS A 205 -12.15 -14.92 -13.48
CA HIS A 205 -12.14 -13.80 -12.52
C HIS A 205 -13.42 -12.95 -12.66
N CYS A 206 -13.95 -12.37 -11.58
CA CYS A 206 -15.12 -11.50 -11.67
C CYS A 206 -14.85 -10.30 -12.58
N ILE A 207 -13.75 -9.58 -12.34
CA ILE A 207 -13.20 -8.59 -13.26
C ILE A 207 -11.85 -9.09 -13.77
N ARG A 208 -11.64 -9.04 -15.08
CA ARG A 208 -10.35 -9.35 -15.72
C ARG A 208 -9.92 -8.19 -16.61
N ALA A 209 -8.84 -7.52 -16.26
CA ALA A 209 -8.22 -6.48 -17.07
C ALA A 209 -6.87 -6.95 -17.62
N THR A 210 -6.64 -6.73 -18.91
CA THR A 210 -5.44 -7.25 -19.61
C THR A 210 -4.60 -6.17 -20.28
N GLU A 211 -4.93 -4.90 -20.09
CA GLU A 211 -4.32 -3.75 -20.77
C GLU A 211 -3.97 -2.60 -19.83
N ASP A 212 -3.12 -1.69 -20.30
CA ASP A 212 -2.62 -0.54 -19.54
C ASP A 212 -3.72 0.43 -19.13
N GLY A 213 -3.52 1.13 -18.01
CA GLY A 213 -4.38 2.21 -17.56
C GLY A 213 -5.74 1.77 -17.03
N PHE A 214 -5.91 0.49 -16.69
CA PHE A 214 -7.17 0.00 -16.13
C PHE A 214 -7.48 0.64 -14.77
N GLN A 215 -8.74 1.05 -14.58
CA GLN A 215 -9.20 1.57 -13.29
C GLN A 215 -10.52 0.97 -12.86
N ALA A 216 -10.61 0.57 -11.60
CA ALA A 216 -11.85 0.12 -10.95
C ALA A 216 -12.14 0.99 -9.72
N ARG A 217 -13.32 1.65 -9.71
CA ARG A 217 -13.66 2.63 -8.68
C ARG A 217 -15.06 2.45 -8.12
N GLY A 218 -15.19 2.46 -6.80
CA GLY A 218 -16.50 2.54 -6.14
C GLY A 218 -17.38 1.29 -6.34
N LEU A 219 -16.80 0.12 -6.57
CA LEU A 219 -17.54 -1.12 -6.85
C LEU A 219 -17.81 -1.91 -5.57
N ARG A 220 -18.96 -2.58 -5.48
CA ARG A 220 -19.16 -3.66 -4.52
C ARG A 220 -19.16 -5.00 -5.26
N ILE A 221 -18.19 -5.87 -4.99
CA ILE A 221 -18.10 -7.21 -5.58
C ILE A 221 -18.39 -8.24 -4.49
N VAL A 222 -19.39 -9.09 -4.74
CA VAL A 222 -19.81 -10.13 -3.79
C VAL A 222 -19.98 -11.43 -4.54
N MET A 223 -19.33 -12.49 -4.06
CA MET A 223 -19.56 -13.82 -4.62
C MET A 223 -20.88 -14.41 -4.13
N GLN A 224 -21.62 -15.07 -5.01
CA GLN A 224 -22.82 -15.83 -4.68
C GLN A 224 -22.53 -17.33 -4.69
N GLY A 225 -22.63 -17.97 -3.52
CA GLY A 225 -22.47 -19.41 -3.37
C GLY A 225 -22.46 -19.82 -1.91
N THR A 226 -22.84 -21.07 -1.63
CA THR A 226 -22.73 -21.70 -0.30
C THR A 226 -21.71 -22.83 -0.36
N GLY A 227 -20.96 -23.04 0.72
CA GLY A 227 -19.97 -24.13 0.77
C GLY A 227 -18.82 -23.97 -0.22
N LEU A 228 -18.43 -22.72 -0.50
CA LEU A 228 -17.30 -22.40 -1.35
C LEU A 228 -16.01 -22.99 -0.76
N VAL A 229 -15.17 -23.56 -1.62
CA VAL A 229 -13.83 -24.05 -1.30
C VAL A 229 -12.79 -23.18 -2.00
N ARG A 230 -11.59 -23.04 -1.41
CA ARG A 230 -10.50 -22.29 -2.03
C ARG A 230 -10.24 -22.77 -3.46
N GLY A 231 -10.24 -21.85 -4.43
CA GLY A 231 -10.05 -22.15 -5.85
C GLY A 231 -11.33 -22.46 -6.63
N ASP A 232 -12.51 -22.47 -5.99
CA ASP A 232 -13.83 -22.62 -6.66
C ASP A 232 -14.16 -21.49 -7.63
N SER A 233 -13.38 -20.40 -7.62
CA SER A 233 -13.55 -19.22 -8.47
C SER A 233 -12.21 -18.69 -8.98
N GLY A 234 -12.26 -17.71 -9.88
CA GLY A 234 -11.14 -16.79 -10.07
C GLY A 234 -11.07 -15.74 -8.96
N PHE A 235 -10.45 -14.61 -9.27
CA PHE A 235 -10.22 -13.51 -8.34
C PHE A 235 -11.36 -12.49 -8.42
N GLY A 236 -11.55 -11.68 -7.38
CA GLY A 236 -12.54 -10.59 -7.43
C GLY A 236 -12.18 -9.55 -8.47
N ILE A 237 -10.98 -8.98 -8.38
CA ILE A 237 -10.40 -8.11 -9.41
C ILE A 237 -9.05 -8.67 -9.82
N CYS A 238 -8.90 -8.98 -11.12
CA CYS A 238 -7.68 -9.51 -11.71
C CYS A 238 -7.12 -8.51 -12.73
N VAL A 239 -5.83 -8.16 -12.60
CA VAL A 239 -5.09 -7.40 -13.63
C VAL A 239 -3.87 -8.21 -14.04
N PHE A 240 -3.91 -8.78 -15.23
CA PHE A 240 -2.90 -9.72 -15.68
C PHE A 240 -2.90 -9.90 -17.21
N ASN A 241 -1.71 -10.11 -17.77
CA ASN A 241 -1.52 -10.52 -19.16
C ASN A 241 -0.27 -11.42 -19.28
N ASP A 242 -0.43 -12.61 -19.87
CA ASP A 242 0.64 -13.62 -20.02
C ASP A 242 1.84 -13.12 -20.84
N THR A 243 1.62 -12.13 -21.71
CA THR A 243 2.61 -11.71 -22.73
C THR A 243 3.11 -10.28 -22.53
N LYS A 244 2.49 -9.53 -21.62
CA LYS A 244 2.70 -8.09 -21.48
C LYS A 244 2.82 -7.69 -20.02
N HIS A 245 3.82 -6.86 -19.73
CA HIS A 245 3.93 -6.15 -18.47
C HIS A 245 2.98 -4.94 -18.48
N ILE A 246 1.90 -4.99 -17.68
CA ILE A 246 0.84 -3.97 -17.67
C ILE A 246 1.26 -2.76 -16.84
N LYS A 247 0.87 -1.54 -17.24
CA LYS A 247 1.15 -0.31 -16.50
C LYS A 247 -0.11 0.43 -16.05
N GLY A 248 -0.07 1.09 -14.91
CA GLY A 248 -1.04 2.11 -14.50
C GLY A 248 -2.37 1.56 -13.99
N ALA A 249 -2.34 0.46 -13.22
CA ALA A 249 -3.54 -0.13 -12.64
C ALA A 249 -3.97 0.60 -11.36
N VAL A 250 -5.22 1.07 -11.30
CA VAL A 250 -5.78 1.73 -10.11
C VAL A 250 -7.06 1.04 -9.62
N ILE A 251 -7.05 0.60 -8.36
CA ILE A 251 -8.23 0.03 -7.69
C ILE A 251 -8.51 0.89 -6.45
N GLU A 252 -9.57 1.68 -6.49
CA GLU A 252 -9.89 2.63 -5.44
C GLU A 252 -11.34 2.54 -4.94
N ASN A 253 -11.51 2.58 -3.62
CA ASN A 253 -12.82 2.66 -2.98
C ASN A 253 -13.77 1.51 -3.36
N CYS A 254 -13.23 0.31 -3.58
CA CYS A 254 -14.00 -0.90 -3.86
C CYS A 254 -14.22 -1.74 -2.58
N HIS A 255 -15.36 -2.42 -2.51
CA HIS A 255 -15.68 -3.41 -1.48
C HIS A 255 -15.73 -4.80 -2.11
N VAL A 256 -14.71 -5.63 -1.86
CA VAL A 256 -14.63 -7.00 -2.40
C VAL A 256 -14.82 -7.98 -1.25
N SER A 257 -15.77 -8.91 -1.38
CA SER A 257 -16.06 -9.83 -0.28
C SER A 257 -16.51 -11.22 -0.72
N GLY A 258 -16.11 -12.23 0.07
CA GLY A 258 -16.61 -13.60 -0.06
C GLY A 258 -16.03 -14.36 -1.27
N ILE A 259 -14.87 -13.94 -1.78
CA ILE A 259 -14.28 -14.55 -2.99
C ILE A 259 -13.67 -15.90 -2.63
N ALA A 260 -13.89 -16.93 -3.45
CA ALA A 260 -13.34 -18.27 -3.19
C ALA A 260 -11.84 -18.40 -3.52
N SER A 261 -11.21 -17.34 -4.00
CA SER A 261 -9.76 -17.17 -4.20
C SER A 261 -9.34 -15.80 -3.66
N ALA A 262 -8.28 -15.18 -4.17
CA ALA A 262 -7.88 -13.87 -3.73
C ALA A 262 -8.92 -12.78 -4.08
N GLY A 263 -9.09 -11.79 -3.20
CA GLY A 263 -9.99 -10.67 -3.43
C GLY A 263 -9.52 -9.81 -4.59
N MET A 264 -8.25 -9.43 -4.59
CA MET A 264 -7.60 -8.69 -5.66
C MET A 264 -6.27 -9.37 -5.99
N TRP A 265 -6.00 -9.58 -7.28
CA TRP A 265 -4.78 -10.22 -7.73
C TRP A 265 -4.22 -9.49 -8.96
N LEU A 266 -2.98 -9.01 -8.87
CA LEU A 266 -2.32 -8.28 -9.95
C LEU A 266 -0.92 -8.86 -10.16
N GLN A 267 -0.65 -9.38 -11.36
CA GLN A 267 0.61 -10.04 -11.66
C GLN A 267 1.31 -9.34 -12.82
N ASN A 268 2.64 -9.21 -12.74
CA ASN A 268 3.47 -8.62 -13.79
C ASN A 268 3.02 -7.22 -14.21
N VAL A 269 2.81 -6.36 -13.20
CA VAL A 269 2.24 -5.01 -13.34
C VAL A 269 3.16 -3.92 -12.79
N SER A 270 3.09 -2.69 -13.29
CA SER A 270 3.76 -1.53 -12.68
C SER A 270 2.87 -0.31 -12.58
N GLU A 271 3.29 0.67 -11.76
CA GLU A 271 2.54 1.91 -11.50
C GLU A 271 1.17 1.57 -10.88
N VAL A 272 1.20 0.78 -9.81
CA VAL A 272 0.01 0.17 -9.21
C VAL A 272 -0.45 0.98 -8.01
N ILE A 273 -1.74 1.27 -7.95
CA ILE A 273 -2.36 1.89 -6.79
C ILE A 273 -3.58 1.09 -6.34
N VAL A 274 -3.52 0.55 -5.13
CA VAL A 274 -4.65 -0.13 -4.46
C VAL A 274 -4.94 0.63 -3.17
N MET A 275 -5.99 1.45 -3.15
CA MET A 275 -6.26 2.31 -1.99
C MET A 275 -7.72 2.44 -1.59
N LYS A 276 -7.94 2.67 -0.29
CA LYS A 276 -9.29 2.92 0.29
C LYS A 276 -10.28 1.79 0.04
N ASN A 277 -9.80 0.58 -0.26
CA ASN A 277 -10.65 -0.56 -0.50
C ASN A 277 -11.01 -1.25 0.81
N THR A 278 -12.13 -1.98 0.81
CA THR A 278 -12.44 -2.98 1.84
C THR A 278 -12.39 -4.36 1.20
N VAL A 279 -11.52 -5.25 1.67
CA VAL A 279 -11.40 -6.62 1.17
C VAL A 279 -11.59 -7.60 2.31
N LYS A 280 -12.55 -8.52 2.21
CA LYS A 280 -12.85 -9.41 3.34
C LYS A 280 -13.40 -10.77 2.99
N ASN A 281 -13.24 -11.72 3.92
CA ASN A 281 -13.84 -13.05 3.84
C ASN A 281 -13.47 -13.79 2.54
N CYS A 282 -12.28 -13.53 1.99
CA CYS A 282 -11.78 -14.29 0.86
C CYS A 282 -11.19 -15.61 1.36
N LEU A 283 -11.29 -16.68 0.56
CA LEU A 283 -10.74 -18.00 0.91
C LEU A 283 -9.25 -18.15 0.58
N ALA A 284 -8.68 -17.16 -0.09
CA ALA A 284 -7.24 -16.95 -0.19
C ALA A 284 -6.93 -15.51 0.23
N ASP A 285 -5.95 -14.88 -0.41
CA ASP A 285 -5.42 -13.59 -0.02
C ASP A 285 -6.44 -12.45 -0.14
N GLY A 286 -6.27 -11.40 0.64
CA GLY A 286 -7.04 -10.17 0.45
C GLY A 286 -6.58 -9.45 -0.83
N ILE A 287 -5.37 -8.90 -0.77
CA ILE A 287 -4.72 -8.16 -1.87
C ILE A 287 -3.41 -8.85 -2.18
N HIS A 288 -3.25 -9.35 -3.39
CA HIS A 288 -2.07 -10.09 -3.83
C HIS A 288 -1.46 -9.43 -5.06
N LEU A 289 -0.15 -9.16 -5.01
CA LEU A 289 0.62 -8.77 -6.19
C LEU A 289 1.80 -9.71 -6.36
N SER A 290 2.06 -10.12 -7.61
CA SER A 290 3.11 -11.10 -7.89
C SER A 290 3.93 -10.84 -9.15
N ASP A 291 5.05 -11.57 -9.22
CA ASP A 291 5.90 -11.80 -10.39
C ASP A 291 6.22 -10.54 -11.20
N GLY A 292 7.17 -9.74 -10.73
CA GLY A 292 7.61 -8.52 -11.41
C GLY A 292 6.79 -7.27 -11.10
N ALA A 293 5.85 -7.35 -10.15
CA ALA A 293 5.07 -6.18 -9.78
C ALA A 293 5.95 -5.06 -9.19
N SER A 294 5.81 -3.81 -9.66
CA SER A 294 6.69 -2.71 -9.24
C SER A 294 6.03 -1.33 -9.17
N GLN A 295 6.65 -0.38 -8.47
CA GLN A 295 6.07 0.96 -8.23
C GLN A 295 4.66 0.85 -7.61
N ILE A 296 4.59 0.17 -6.47
CA ILE A 296 3.36 -0.27 -5.83
C ILE A 296 3.00 0.67 -4.68
N VAL A 297 1.73 1.08 -4.63
CA VAL A 297 1.14 1.77 -3.48
C VAL A 297 -0.09 1.00 -3.01
N ILE A 298 -0.03 0.45 -1.79
CA ILE A 298 -1.17 -0.18 -1.11
C ILE A 298 -1.49 0.66 0.13
N ALA A 299 -2.51 1.50 0.03
CA ALA A 299 -2.74 2.55 1.02
C ALA A 299 -4.16 2.65 1.56
N ASN A 300 -4.30 2.81 2.88
CA ASN A 300 -5.58 3.09 3.53
C ASN A 300 -6.67 2.05 3.25
N ASN A 301 -6.32 0.79 3.04
CA ASN A 301 -7.28 -0.29 2.85
C ASN A 301 -7.70 -0.89 4.20
N ILE A 302 -8.91 -1.43 4.24
CA ILE A 302 -9.46 -2.25 5.32
C ILE A 302 -9.46 -3.70 4.84
N VAL A 303 -8.66 -4.56 5.44
CA VAL A 303 -8.49 -5.96 5.00
C VAL A 303 -8.81 -6.90 6.16
N LEU A 304 -9.88 -7.68 6.03
CA LEU A 304 -10.49 -8.38 7.16
C LEU A 304 -10.72 -9.86 6.89
N ASP A 305 -10.36 -10.70 7.85
CA ASP A 305 -10.85 -12.09 7.93
C ASP A 305 -10.70 -12.89 6.61
N ASN A 306 -9.58 -12.69 5.89
CA ASN A 306 -9.24 -13.53 4.74
C ASN A 306 -8.55 -14.80 5.24
N ALA A 307 -8.77 -15.93 4.55
CA ALA A 307 -8.34 -17.24 4.99
C ALA A 307 -6.88 -17.56 4.65
N ASP A 308 -6.18 -16.63 4.00
CA ASP A 308 -4.74 -16.64 3.75
C ASP A 308 -4.15 -15.24 4.05
N ASP A 309 -3.08 -14.82 3.39
CA ASP A 309 -2.43 -13.52 3.62
C ASP A 309 -3.36 -12.32 3.34
N ASN A 310 -3.36 -11.32 4.21
CA ASN A 310 -4.23 -10.16 3.98
C ASN A 310 -3.68 -9.27 2.86
N ILE A 311 -2.39 -8.97 2.91
CA ILE A 311 -1.68 -8.29 1.83
C ILE A 311 -0.42 -9.10 1.51
N ALA A 312 -0.28 -9.53 0.27
CA ALA A 312 0.81 -10.37 -0.18
C ALA A 312 1.54 -9.73 -1.37
N LEU A 313 2.87 -9.60 -1.25
CA LEU A 313 3.79 -9.30 -2.35
C LEU A 313 4.67 -10.52 -2.55
N VAL A 314 4.41 -11.31 -3.58
CA VAL A 314 4.97 -12.67 -3.69
C VAL A 314 5.57 -12.92 -5.07
N ASN A 315 6.81 -13.36 -5.12
CA ASN A 315 7.35 -13.95 -6.33
C ASN A 315 6.94 -15.43 -6.40
N ASP A 316 5.84 -15.72 -7.08
CA ASP A 316 5.22 -17.04 -7.14
C ASP A 316 6.00 -17.99 -8.06
N VAL A 317 6.51 -17.46 -9.17
CA VAL A 317 7.11 -18.24 -10.25
C VAL A 317 8.63 -18.14 -10.24
N SER A 318 9.29 -19.30 -10.33
CA SER A 318 10.75 -19.36 -10.47
C SER A 318 11.23 -18.68 -11.77
N GLY A 319 12.20 -17.78 -11.66
CA GLY A 319 12.73 -16.95 -12.73
C GLY A 319 11.95 -15.67 -13.02
N ALA A 320 10.86 -15.38 -12.30
CA ALA A 320 10.11 -14.14 -12.48
C ALA A 320 10.92 -12.89 -12.05
N PRO A 321 10.65 -11.71 -12.63
CA PRO A 321 11.31 -10.48 -12.21
C PRO A 321 10.98 -10.11 -10.75
N TYR A 322 11.90 -9.40 -10.08
CA TYR A 322 11.70 -8.97 -8.70
C TYR A 322 10.47 -8.08 -8.50
N LEU A 323 9.78 -8.27 -7.37
CA LEU A 323 8.89 -7.26 -6.83
C LEU A 323 9.70 -6.12 -6.23
N THR A 324 9.48 -4.88 -6.68
CA THR A 324 10.34 -3.76 -6.27
C THR A 324 9.65 -2.41 -6.20
N GLY A 325 10.10 -1.56 -5.29
CA GLY A 325 9.60 -0.19 -5.16
C GLY A 325 8.15 -0.17 -4.67
N PHE A 326 7.94 -0.56 -3.42
CA PHE A 326 6.60 -0.64 -2.82
C PHE A 326 6.46 0.26 -1.59
N THR A 327 5.25 0.78 -1.40
CA THR A 327 4.80 1.45 -0.18
C THR A 327 3.48 0.84 0.29
N ILE A 328 3.49 0.21 1.47
CA ILE A 328 2.29 -0.32 2.11
C ILE A 328 2.02 0.54 3.35
N THR A 329 0.98 1.36 3.32
CA THR A 329 0.80 2.40 4.35
C THR A 329 -0.63 2.66 4.80
N GLY A 330 -0.82 2.93 6.09
CA GLY A 330 -2.12 3.33 6.65
C GLY A 330 -3.22 2.26 6.54
N ASN A 331 -2.87 1.00 6.26
CA ASN A 331 -3.86 -0.07 6.15
C ASN A 331 -4.27 -0.56 7.54
N TYR A 332 -5.55 -0.96 7.65
CA TYR A 332 -6.11 -1.62 8.83
C TYR A 332 -6.37 -3.09 8.50
N ILE A 333 -5.70 -3.98 9.20
CA ILE A 333 -5.77 -5.43 9.01
C ILE A 333 -6.29 -6.07 10.30
N ASN A 334 -7.34 -6.88 10.21
CA ASN A 334 -7.88 -7.61 11.36
C ASN A 334 -8.38 -9.01 10.98
N CYS A 335 -7.98 -10.02 11.75
CA CYS A 335 -8.33 -11.43 11.49
C CYS A 335 -8.98 -12.12 12.69
N ALA A 336 -9.78 -11.36 13.47
CA ALA A 336 -10.42 -11.87 14.68
C ALA A 336 -11.25 -13.15 14.45
N ASN A 337 -11.90 -13.27 13.29
CA ASN A 337 -12.93 -14.27 13.02
C ASN A 337 -12.48 -15.45 12.15
N VAL A 338 -11.20 -15.49 11.74
CA VAL A 338 -10.65 -16.64 11.01
C VAL A 338 -9.88 -17.57 11.95
N ALA A 339 -10.18 -18.87 11.84
CA ALA A 339 -9.60 -19.92 12.67
C ALA A 339 -8.31 -20.53 12.07
N HIS A 340 -7.97 -20.13 10.86
CA HIS A 340 -6.76 -20.49 10.13
C HIS A 340 -6.47 -19.37 9.12
N GLY A 341 -5.21 -19.20 8.73
CA GLY A 341 -4.86 -18.35 7.60
C GLY A 341 -3.45 -17.78 7.65
N GLY A 342 -3.17 -16.91 6.68
CA GLY A 342 -1.85 -16.32 6.46
C GLY A 342 -1.53 -15.17 7.41
N GLY A 343 -0.48 -14.43 7.08
CA GLY A 343 -0.02 -13.27 7.81
C GLY A 343 -0.87 -12.01 7.60
N GLY A 344 -0.49 -10.94 8.28
CA GLY A 344 -1.02 -9.61 7.99
C GLY A 344 -0.49 -9.10 6.64
N ILE A 345 0.81 -8.80 6.59
CA ILE A 345 1.52 -8.45 5.36
C ILE A 345 2.62 -9.48 5.11
N VAL A 346 2.63 -10.07 3.92
CA VAL A 346 3.62 -11.07 3.54
C VAL A 346 4.43 -10.59 2.35
N LEU A 347 5.75 -10.67 2.48
CA LEU A 347 6.73 -10.18 1.51
C LEU A 347 7.70 -11.31 1.16
N ILE A 348 7.52 -11.89 -0.02
CA ILE A 348 8.32 -13.02 -0.50
C ILE A 348 9.06 -12.58 -1.76
N GLY A 349 10.38 -12.40 -1.64
CA GLY A 349 11.21 -11.90 -2.74
C GLY A 349 10.98 -10.43 -3.09
N ALA A 350 10.41 -9.64 -2.17
CA ALA A 350 10.15 -8.21 -2.37
C ALA A 350 11.36 -7.36 -1.96
N VAL A 351 11.74 -6.39 -2.80
CA VAL A 351 12.98 -5.62 -2.62
C VAL A 351 12.70 -4.12 -2.63
N SER A 352 13.41 -3.34 -1.81
CA SER A 352 13.37 -1.88 -1.80
C SER A 352 11.96 -1.32 -1.59
N GLY A 353 11.48 -1.36 -0.35
CA GLY A 353 10.15 -0.84 -0.04
C GLY A 353 9.96 -0.44 1.42
N THR A 354 8.81 0.17 1.69
CA THR A 354 8.45 0.67 3.01
C THR A 354 7.09 0.15 3.44
N VAL A 355 7.02 -0.39 4.65
CA VAL A 355 5.77 -0.75 5.35
C VAL A 355 5.61 0.21 6.52
N SER A 356 4.64 1.13 6.44
CA SER A 356 4.56 2.24 7.40
C SER A 356 3.15 2.60 7.88
N GLY A 357 3.00 2.89 9.18
CA GLY A 357 1.73 3.39 9.71
C GLY A 357 0.55 2.43 9.59
N ASN A 358 0.79 1.13 9.41
CA ASN A 358 -0.28 0.13 9.34
C ASN A 358 -0.69 -0.32 10.75
N THR A 359 -1.95 -0.67 10.92
CA THR A 359 -2.49 -1.27 12.15
C THR A 359 -2.88 -2.71 11.87
N MET A 360 -2.32 -3.65 12.63
CA MET A 360 -2.55 -5.09 12.51
C MET A 360 -3.03 -5.65 13.83
N GLU A 361 -4.23 -6.22 13.83
CA GLU A 361 -4.88 -6.70 15.03
C GLU A 361 -5.34 -8.14 14.87
N ALA A 362 -5.09 -8.97 15.88
CA ALA A 362 -5.63 -10.33 15.94
C ALA A 362 -5.33 -11.19 14.70
N THR A 363 -4.21 -10.95 14.00
CA THR A 363 -3.79 -11.76 12.84
C THR A 363 -3.59 -13.22 13.27
N TYR A 364 -4.00 -14.17 12.42
CA TYR A 364 -3.81 -15.59 12.72
C TYR A 364 -2.32 -15.94 12.69
N GLY A 365 -1.65 -15.69 11.57
CA GLY A 365 -0.19 -15.66 11.48
C GLY A 365 0.39 -14.37 12.07
N GLY A 366 1.71 -14.23 11.98
CA GLY A 366 2.41 -13.00 12.35
C GLY A 366 1.90 -11.75 11.59
N GLY A 367 2.13 -10.58 12.17
CA GLY A 367 1.74 -9.31 11.55
C GLY A 367 2.45 -9.07 10.22
N ILE A 368 3.78 -9.18 10.19
CA ILE A 368 4.56 -9.13 8.94
C ILE A 368 5.41 -10.40 8.81
N HIS A 369 5.32 -11.07 7.66
CA HIS A 369 6.23 -12.16 7.30
C HIS A 369 7.13 -11.77 6.14
N MET A 370 8.41 -12.11 6.27
CA MET A 370 9.39 -11.98 5.22
C MET A 370 10.17 -13.28 5.11
N TYR A 371 10.06 -13.94 3.95
CA TYR A 371 10.77 -15.17 3.67
C TYR A 371 10.98 -15.37 2.16
N GLN A 372 11.52 -16.52 1.81
CA GLN A 372 11.81 -16.95 0.44
C GLN A 372 11.02 -18.24 0.15
N TRP A 373 10.49 -18.40 -1.07
CA TRP A 373 9.71 -19.59 -1.46
C TRP A 373 10.24 -20.30 -2.72
N SER A 374 10.01 -19.73 -3.91
CA SER A 374 10.20 -20.41 -5.21
C SER A 374 11.61 -20.27 -5.82
N ASP A 375 12.26 -19.13 -5.60
CA ASP A 375 13.62 -18.79 -6.07
C ASP A 375 14.52 -18.35 -4.93
N ASP A 376 15.83 -18.20 -5.17
CA ASP A 376 16.84 -17.56 -4.29
C ASP A 376 16.64 -16.05 -4.04
N PHE A 377 15.43 -15.53 -4.23
CA PHE A 377 15.12 -14.12 -4.02
C PHE A 377 14.87 -13.79 -2.56
N LYS A 378 15.85 -13.13 -1.97
CA LYS A 378 15.79 -12.61 -0.62
C LYS A 378 15.00 -11.32 -0.59
N THR A 379 14.11 -11.19 0.39
CA THR A 379 13.53 -9.89 0.73
C THR A 379 14.63 -8.96 1.23
N ASP A 380 14.85 -7.84 0.54
CA ASP A 380 16.01 -6.94 0.76
C ASP A 380 15.62 -5.47 0.83
N LYS A 381 16.33 -4.67 1.65
CA LYS A 381 16.17 -3.21 1.77
C LYS A 381 14.74 -2.78 2.12
N VAL A 382 14.22 -3.31 3.21
CA VAL A 382 12.86 -3.03 3.67
C VAL A 382 12.88 -2.19 4.94
N LEU A 383 12.16 -1.07 4.92
CA LEU A 383 11.90 -0.24 6.10
C LEU A 383 10.51 -0.54 6.66
N ILE A 384 10.45 -0.90 7.94
CA ILE A 384 9.21 -1.16 8.68
C ILE A 384 9.11 -0.11 9.79
N VAL A 385 8.24 0.88 9.62
CA VAL A 385 8.26 2.08 10.46
C VAL A 385 6.88 2.51 10.96
N GLY A 386 6.75 2.76 12.27
CA GLY A 386 5.53 3.34 12.83
C GLY A 386 4.28 2.48 12.68
N ASN A 387 4.42 1.16 12.58
CA ASN A 387 3.29 0.23 12.53
C ASN A 387 2.87 -0.18 13.95
N LYS A 388 1.60 -0.54 14.10
CA LYS A 388 1.02 -1.07 15.35
C LYS A 388 0.66 -2.54 15.18
N PHE A 389 1.17 -3.37 16.06
CA PHE A 389 0.91 -4.81 16.14
C PHE A 389 0.21 -5.10 17.47
N THR A 390 -1.01 -5.62 17.42
CA THR A 390 -1.76 -5.96 18.63
C THR A 390 -2.31 -7.37 18.55
N ASN A 391 -1.90 -8.24 19.47
CA ASN A 391 -2.35 -9.64 19.51
C ASN A 391 -2.17 -10.37 18.17
N THR A 392 -1.05 -10.13 17.48
CA THR A 392 -0.70 -10.80 16.22
C THR A 392 -0.07 -12.17 16.48
N GLY A 393 -0.15 -13.08 15.51
CA GLY A 393 0.39 -14.43 15.66
C GLY A 393 -0.41 -15.27 16.65
N ARG A 394 -1.74 -15.34 16.47
CA ARG A 394 -2.63 -16.11 17.35
C ARG A 394 -2.60 -17.61 17.13
N ALA A 395 -1.94 -18.09 16.07
CA ALA A 395 -1.86 -19.52 15.77
C ALA A 395 -1.31 -20.34 16.96
N THR A 396 -1.95 -21.47 17.26
CA THR A 396 -1.63 -22.32 18.42
C THR A 396 -1.08 -23.71 18.05
N GLY A 397 -0.85 -23.98 16.75
CA GLY A 397 -0.40 -25.28 16.23
C GLY A 397 1.10 -25.39 15.97
N THR A 398 1.51 -26.49 15.32
CA THR A 398 2.91 -26.83 14.92
C THR A 398 3.14 -26.82 13.41
N GLY A 399 2.15 -26.45 12.59
CA GLY A 399 2.26 -26.44 11.13
C GLY A 399 3.20 -25.35 10.60
N THR A 400 3.58 -25.42 9.32
CA THR A 400 4.41 -24.40 8.64
C THR A 400 3.83 -23.00 8.74
N ASP A 401 2.50 -22.90 8.82
CA ASP A 401 1.77 -21.63 8.88
C ASP A 401 1.46 -21.23 10.35
N ALA A 402 1.80 -22.09 11.31
CA ALA A 402 1.53 -21.89 12.73
C ALA A 402 2.61 -21.02 13.40
N THR A 403 2.73 -19.80 12.88
CA THR A 403 3.59 -18.73 13.39
C THR A 403 2.95 -18.06 14.62
N GLY A 404 2.77 -18.82 15.69
CA GLY A 404 2.23 -18.32 16.95
C GLY A 404 3.21 -17.44 17.73
N GLY A 405 2.70 -16.43 18.45
CA GLY A 405 3.47 -15.53 19.29
C GLY A 405 4.44 -14.64 18.51
N LEU A 406 3.98 -14.12 17.36
CA LEU A 406 4.81 -13.43 16.35
C LEU A 406 4.20 -12.09 15.92
N GLY A 407 5.02 -11.04 15.96
CA GLY A 407 4.73 -9.74 15.34
C GLY A 407 5.35 -9.66 13.95
N ILE A 408 6.68 -9.84 13.87
CA ILE A 408 7.45 -9.84 12.63
C ILE A 408 8.30 -11.10 12.55
N LEU A 409 8.26 -11.79 11.40
CA LEU A 409 9.16 -12.89 11.04
C LEU A 409 10.13 -12.42 9.94
N LEU A 410 11.43 -12.56 10.20
CA LEU A 410 12.49 -12.41 9.20
C LEU A 410 13.18 -13.75 8.96
N GLN A 411 13.08 -14.27 7.73
CA GLN A 411 13.78 -15.46 7.29
C GLN A 411 14.43 -15.19 5.94
N LEU A 412 15.72 -15.49 5.79
CA LEU A 412 16.46 -15.29 4.54
C LEU A 412 16.38 -13.84 4.01
N THR A 413 16.48 -12.86 4.92
CA THR A 413 16.32 -11.43 4.59
C THR A 413 17.64 -10.67 4.52
N ALA A 414 17.64 -9.47 3.94
CA ALA A 414 18.77 -8.54 4.00
C ALA A 414 18.33 -7.08 4.14
N GLY A 415 19.13 -6.25 4.81
CA GLY A 415 18.90 -4.80 4.89
C GLY A 415 17.53 -4.42 5.46
N VAL A 416 17.08 -5.11 6.51
CA VAL A 416 15.76 -4.86 7.14
C VAL A 416 15.92 -3.93 8.33
N HIS A 417 15.13 -2.84 8.34
CA HIS A 417 15.13 -1.84 9.39
C HIS A 417 13.74 -1.74 10.03
N ILE A 418 13.62 -2.10 11.31
CA ILE A 418 12.39 -2.07 12.10
C ILE A 418 12.49 -0.89 13.08
N VAL A 419 11.77 0.19 12.79
CA VAL A 419 11.95 1.49 13.47
C VAL A 419 10.65 2.04 14.05
N GLY A 420 10.61 2.37 15.34
CA GLY A 420 9.49 3.14 15.88
C GLY A 420 8.14 2.45 15.83
N ASN A 421 8.09 1.12 15.85
CA ASN A 421 6.84 0.34 15.85
C ASN A 421 6.36 0.06 17.28
N ASP A 422 5.05 -0.11 17.43
CA ASP A 422 4.39 -0.48 18.68
C ASP A 422 3.94 -1.94 18.62
N PHE A 423 4.43 -2.76 19.55
CA PHE A 423 4.03 -4.16 19.73
C PHE A 423 3.30 -4.30 21.06
N SER A 424 2.07 -4.82 21.04
CA SER A 424 1.28 -5.04 22.25
C SER A 424 0.56 -6.38 22.27
N ASP A 425 0.49 -6.98 23.46
CA ASP A 425 -0.36 -8.14 23.76
C ASP A 425 -0.07 -9.37 22.86
N ILE A 426 1.19 -9.55 22.46
CA ILE A 426 1.61 -10.69 21.64
C ILE A 426 1.72 -11.93 22.52
N GLY A 427 1.01 -12.98 22.14
CA GLY A 427 0.92 -14.24 22.88
C GLY A 427 2.19 -15.10 22.83
N TYR A 428 2.08 -16.29 23.39
CA TYR A 428 3.12 -17.32 23.35
C TYR A 428 2.50 -18.64 22.88
N ASN A 429 3.08 -19.23 21.83
CA ASN A 429 2.73 -20.56 21.35
C ASN A 429 3.80 -21.56 21.76
N ALA A 430 3.51 -22.34 22.81
CA ALA A 430 4.41 -23.38 23.32
C ALA A 430 4.71 -24.50 22.31
N ALA A 431 3.86 -24.68 21.30
CA ALA A 431 4.01 -25.70 20.28
C ALA A 431 4.89 -25.24 19.10
N ALA A 432 5.07 -23.92 18.91
CA ALA A 432 5.92 -23.40 17.86
C ALA A 432 7.42 -23.54 18.24
N PRO A 433 8.29 -23.93 17.28
CA PRO A 433 9.73 -24.11 17.52
C PRO A 433 10.44 -22.82 17.94
N SER A 434 9.82 -21.67 17.70
CA SER A 434 10.36 -20.32 17.92
C SER A 434 9.21 -19.33 18.11
N ASN A 435 9.38 -18.39 19.02
CA ASN A 435 8.39 -17.37 19.35
C ASN A 435 9.11 -16.04 19.57
N GLY A 436 8.58 -14.94 19.04
CA GLY A 436 9.13 -13.62 19.33
C GLY A 436 8.29 -12.50 18.73
N ALA A 437 8.11 -11.39 19.45
CA ALA A 437 7.46 -10.20 18.87
C ALA A 437 8.18 -9.76 17.58
N VAL A 438 9.51 -9.83 17.57
CA VAL A 438 10.34 -9.88 16.36
C VAL A 438 11.19 -11.15 16.41
N TRP A 439 10.92 -12.08 15.50
CA TRP A 439 11.74 -13.27 15.32
C TRP A 439 12.58 -13.12 14.06
N VAL A 440 13.89 -13.21 14.25
CA VAL A 440 14.87 -13.21 13.17
C VAL A 440 15.45 -14.61 13.05
N ALA A 441 14.84 -15.40 12.17
CA ALA A 441 15.27 -16.76 11.84
C ALA A 441 16.54 -16.76 10.97
N ASP A 442 16.66 -15.81 10.05
CA ASP A 442 17.89 -15.49 9.31
C ASP A 442 17.77 -14.09 8.69
N GLY A 443 18.82 -13.28 8.79
CA GLY A 443 18.93 -12.05 8.03
C GLY A 443 20.30 -11.38 8.10
N LYS A 444 20.67 -10.66 7.03
CA LYS A 444 21.89 -9.84 6.98
C LYS A 444 21.54 -8.37 7.22
N ASN A 445 22.32 -7.68 8.06
CA ASN A 445 22.14 -6.24 8.35
C ASN A 445 20.72 -5.91 8.83
N VAL A 446 20.35 -6.43 10.00
CA VAL A 446 19.04 -6.16 10.62
C VAL A 446 19.20 -5.13 11.73
N SER A 447 18.33 -4.12 11.76
CA SER A 447 18.26 -3.17 12.89
C SER A 447 16.86 -3.07 13.46
N ILE A 448 16.76 -3.12 14.78
CA ILE A 448 15.53 -2.98 15.57
C ILE A 448 15.75 -1.76 16.46
N THR A 449 15.18 -0.61 16.08
CA THR A 449 15.48 0.68 16.71
C THR A 449 14.24 1.43 17.16
N ALA A 450 14.27 2.00 18.37
CA ALA A 450 13.20 2.88 18.87
C ALA A 450 11.80 2.26 18.89
N ASN A 451 11.69 0.93 18.94
CA ASN A 451 10.40 0.25 19.03
C ASN A 451 9.95 0.14 20.49
N ASN A 452 8.65 -0.03 20.68
CA ASN A 452 8.01 -0.16 21.98
C ASN A 452 7.34 -1.54 22.07
N PHE A 453 7.74 -2.34 23.06
CA PHE A 453 7.25 -3.69 23.30
C PHE A 453 6.49 -3.73 24.62
N GLN A 454 5.19 -3.97 24.58
CA GLN A 454 4.31 -3.98 25.75
C GLN A 454 3.56 -5.31 25.84
N ASN A 455 3.45 -5.88 27.04
CA ASN A 455 2.70 -7.13 27.27
C ASN A 455 3.05 -8.27 26.30
N ILE A 456 4.33 -8.55 26.10
CA ILE A 456 4.79 -9.62 25.22
C ILE A 456 4.90 -10.90 26.05
N ALA A 457 4.13 -11.95 25.76
CA ALA A 457 4.19 -13.19 26.54
C ALA A 457 5.40 -14.09 26.19
N CYS A 458 5.96 -13.93 24.98
CA CYS A 458 7.14 -14.64 24.50
C CYS A 458 8.43 -13.81 24.67
N ASP A 459 9.47 -14.10 23.87
CA ASP A 459 10.64 -13.24 23.76
C ASP A 459 10.26 -11.96 22.97
N ALA A 460 10.82 -10.79 23.28
CA ALA A 460 10.53 -9.61 22.48
C ALA A 460 11.33 -9.61 21.17
N VAL A 461 12.66 -9.79 21.26
CA VAL A 461 13.53 -10.02 20.11
C VAL A 461 14.16 -11.40 20.24
N ASN A 462 13.88 -12.29 19.29
CA ASN A 462 14.38 -13.65 19.28
C ASN A 462 15.22 -13.93 18.02
N LEU A 463 16.44 -14.41 18.22
CA LEU A 463 17.36 -14.91 17.19
C LEU A 463 17.67 -16.39 17.44
N LEU A 464 16.66 -17.25 17.36
CA LEU A 464 16.85 -18.70 17.31
C LEU A 464 16.64 -19.15 15.86
N THR A 465 17.70 -19.63 15.20
CA THR A 465 17.64 -20.17 13.83
C THR A 465 17.35 -21.67 13.84
N SER A 466 16.80 -22.17 12.73
CA SER A 466 16.69 -23.60 12.40
C SER A 466 17.70 -24.06 11.32
N GLY A 467 18.62 -23.18 10.86
CA GLY A 467 19.60 -23.51 9.81
C GLY A 467 20.83 -22.60 9.78
N PRO A 468 21.89 -22.97 9.01
CA PRO A 468 23.11 -22.18 8.87
C PRO A 468 22.85 -20.94 8.02
N ILE A 469 23.19 -19.76 8.56
CA ILE A 469 23.18 -18.50 7.81
C ILE A 469 24.47 -18.44 6.99
N SER A 470 24.36 -18.15 5.71
CA SER A 470 25.51 -17.85 4.85
C SER A 470 25.82 -16.35 4.92
N GLY A 471 26.93 -15.97 5.56
CA GLY A 471 27.56 -14.66 5.34
C GLY A 471 27.56 -13.65 6.49
N GLY A 472 27.56 -14.10 7.75
CA GLY A 472 27.85 -13.27 8.93
C GLY A 472 26.80 -12.19 9.22
N MET A 473 25.79 -12.54 10.02
CA MET A 473 24.74 -11.60 10.42
C MET A 473 25.28 -10.43 11.26
N ILE A 474 24.78 -9.23 10.98
CA ILE A 474 24.96 -8.03 11.83
C ILE A 474 23.59 -7.62 12.36
N LEU A 475 23.44 -7.63 13.68
CA LEU A 475 22.23 -7.20 14.38
C LEU A 475 22.49 -5.91 15.16
N THR A 476 21.57 -4.95 15.08
CA THR A 476 21.53 -3.81 16.00
C THR A 476 20.18 -3.75 16.71
N VAL A 477 20.19 -3.76 18.05
CA VAL A 477 19.02 -3.52 18.91
C VAL A 477 19.28 -2.25 19.71
N ASN A 478 18.67 -1.15 19.30
CA ASN A 478 19.02 0.19 19.80
C ASN A 478 17.82 1.00 20.29
N SER A 479 17.93 1.63 21.46
CA SER A 479 16.94 2.62 21.91
C SER A 479 15.49 2.11 21.99
N ASN A 480 15.28 0.80 22.16
CA ASN A 480 13.93 0.23 22.29
C ASN A 480 13.46 0.30 23.75
N VAL A 481 12.14 0.28 23.94
CA VAL A 481 11.49 0.18 25.25
C VAL A 481 10.85 -1.20 25.37
N PHE A 482 11.28 -1.96 26.38
CA PHE A 482 10.71 -3.25 26.74
C PHE A 482 9.93 -3.07 28.05
N GLY A 483 8.60 -2.98 27.93
CA GLY A 483 7.65 -2.82 29.03
C GLY A 483 7.53 -4.09 29.87
N TYR A 484 6.53 -4.92 29.61
CA TYR A 484 6.41 -6.27 30.14
C TYR A 484 6.77 -7.32 29.09
N VAL A 485 7.75 -8.17 29.37
CA VAL A 485 8.13 -9.32 28.54
C VAL A 485 8.12 -10.61 29.38
N GLY A 486 7.40 -11.64 28.92
CA GLY A 486 7.14 -12.88 29.63
C GLY A 486 8.33 -13.84 29.64
N ARG A 487 9.22 -13.74 28.64
CA ARG A 487 10.48 -14.50 28.56
C ARG A 487 11.68 -13.56 28.56
N ASN A 488 12.65 -13.71 27.67
CA ASN A 488 13.79 -12.79 27.59
C ASN A 488 13.45 -11.62 26.66
N ALA A 489 13.86 -10.40 27.02
CA ALA A 489 13.61 -9.24 26.15
C ALA A 489 14.45 -9.29 24.87
N VAL A 490 15.76 -9.56 24.99
CA VAL A 490 16.63 -9.84 23.84
C VAL A 490 17.28 -11.21 24.01
N ASN A 491 16.97 -12.15 23.10
CA ASN A 491 17.46 -13.52 23.13
C ASN A 491 18.21 -13.87 21.84
N LEU A 492 19.54 -13.95 21.91
CA LEU A 492 20.39 -14.41 20.81
C LEU A 492 21.01 -15.76 21.18
N GLY A 493 20.20 -16.81 21.11
CA GLY A 493 20.59 -18.16 21.55
C GLY A 493 21.65 -18.85 20.67
N PRO A 494 22.12 -20.04 21.05
CA PRO A 494 23.40 -20.62 20.61
C PRO A 494 23.51 -21.03 19.13
N VAL A 495 22.42 -21.06 18.34
CA VAL A 495 22.37 -21.75 17.02
C VAL A 495 22.66 -20.88 15.77
N VAL A 496 22.64 -19.55 15.87
CA VAL A 496 22.94 -18.57 14.79
C VAL A 496 24.43 -18.40 14.41
N ASP A 497 24.74 -18.27 13.12
CA ASP A 497 26.00 -17.68 12.60
C ASP A 497 25.94 -16.13 12.65
N LEU A 498 26.19 -15.60 13.84
CA LEU A 498 26.18 -14.16 14.13
C LEU A 498 27.60 -13.61 14.06
N ALA A 499 27.88 -12.67 13.15
CA ALA A 499 29.19 -12.03 13.08
C ALA A 499 29.32 -10.91 14.12
N ALA A 500 28.28 -10.08 14.26
CA ALA A 500 28.25 -9.01 15.24
C ALA A 500 26.85 -8.69 15.76
N ALA A 501 26.76 -8.35 17.03
CA ALA A 501 25.55 -7.76 17.63
C ALA A 501 25.88 -6.52 18.44
N THR A 502 25.08 -5.47 18.26
CA THR A 502 25.08 -4.28 19.11
C THR A 502 23.74 -4.18 19.82
N VAL A 503 23.74 -4.26 21.14
CA VAL A 503 22.57 -4.04 21.99
C VAL A 503 22.84 -2.82 22.85
N LYS A 504 22.22 -1.67 22.54
CA LYS A 504 22.54 -0.42 23.22
C LYS A 504 21.36 0.50 23.49
N ASP A 505 21.50 1.31 24.52
CA ASP A 505 20.57 2.40 24.86
C ASP A 505 19.10 1.96 25.05
N ASN A 506 18.86 0.67 25.29
CA ASN A 506 17.51 0.14 25.49
C ASN A 506 17.04 0.30 26.95
N ILE A 507 15.73 0.41 27.14
CA ILE A 507 15.10 0.50 28.47
C ILE A 507 14.32 -0.79 28.73
N PHE A 508 14.71 -1.55 29.76
CA PHE A 508 14.02 -2.75 30.21
C PHE A 508 13.26 -2.44 31.51
N GLN A 509 11.94 -2.46 31.47
CA GLN A 509 11.09 -2.04 32.59
C GLN A 509 10.69 -3.23 33.47
N SER A 510 10.26 -4.34 32.85
CA SER A 510 9.80 -5.56 33.50
C SER A 510 9.95 -6.79 32.59
N THR A 511 10.73 -7.76 33.04
CA THR A 511 10.93 -9.03 32.33
C THR A 511 10.68 -10.17 33.30
N ALA A 512 9.79 -11.10 32.97
CA ALA A 512 9.52 -12.29 33.79
C ALA A 512 10.56 -13.40 33.56
N GLY A 513 11.22 -13.43 32.39
CA GLY A 513 12.35 -14.31 32.14
C GLY A 513 13.58 -14.01 32.99
N THR A 514 14.57 -14.90 32.90
CA THR A 514 15.81 -14.82 33.68
C THR A 514 16.67 -13.61 33.28
N HIS A 515 16.65 -13.23 32.00
CA HIS A 515 17.54 -12.22 31.45
C HIS A 515 16.76 -11.11 30.73
N ASP A 516 17.22 -9.87 30.88
CA ASP A 516 16.84 -8.81 29.95
C ASP A 516 17.58 -8.99 28.62
N ILE A 517 18.85 -9.38 28.72
CA ILE A 517 19.73 -9.59 27.57
C ILE A 517 20.42 -10.95 27.74
N TYR A 518 20.18 -11.86 26.80
CA TYR A 518 20.83 -13.16 26.72
C TYR A 518 21.53 -13.30 25.36
N LEU A 519 22.87 -13.19 25.34
CA LEU A 519 23.70 -13.31 24.14
C LEU A 519 24.66 -14.49 24.31
N ASP A 520 24.52 -15.53 23.49
CA ASP A 520 25.31 -16.75 23.59
C ASP A 520 25.99 -17.10 22.26
N LYS A 521 27.07 -16.36 21.93
CA LYS A 521 27.85 -16.47 20.69
C LYS A 521 29.35 -16.27 20.92
N PRO A 522 30.10 -17.31 21.30
CA PRO A 522 31.51 -17.18 21.69
C PRO A 522 32.39 -16.55 20.60
N THR A 523 32.03 -16.69 19.32
CA THR A 523 32.79 -16.16 18.18
C THR A 523 32.34 -14.77 17.71
N ALA A 524 31.15 -14.30 18.10
CA ALA A 524 30.60 -13.04 17.62
C ALA A 524 31.23 -11.84 18.34
N THR A 525 31.36 -10.72 17.62
CA THR A 525 31.67 -9.42 18.25
C THR A 525 30.41 -8.87 18.90
N MET A 526 30.45 -8.62 20.21
CA MET A 526 29.28 -8.11 20.95
C MET A 526 29.56 -6.77 21.59
N ILE A 527 28.65 -5.81 21.36
CA ILE A 527 28.67 -4.51 22.02
C ILE A 527 27.40 -4.38 22.85
N VAL A 528 27.55 -4.33 24.18
CA VAL A 528 26.44 -4.14 25.12
C VAL A 528 26.71 -2.92 25.97
N GLN A 529 26.00 -1.81 25.73
CA GLN A 529 26.29 -0.54 26.38
C GLN A 529 25.06 0.36 26.56
N GLY A 530 25.04 1.20 27.58
CA GLY A 530 23.98 2.21 27.76
C GLY A 530 22.59 1.67 28.07
N ASN A 531 22.44 0.35 28.24
CA ASN A 531 21.14 -0.27 28.53
C ASN A 531 20.73 -0.08 30.00
N SER A 532 19.45 0.22 30.22
CA SER A 532 18.83 0.25 31.55
C SER A 532 18.16 -1.10 31.85
N CYS A 533 18.93 -2.07 32.32
CA CYS A 533 18.46 -3.41 32.69
C CYS A 533 17.96 -3.48 34.14
N LYS A 534 16.99 -4.36 34.42
CA LYS A 534 16.53 -4.77 35.76
C LYS A 534 16.79 -6.25 36.07
N LYS A 535 17.08 -7.07 35.06
CA LYS A 535 17.43 -8.48 35.18
C LYS A 535 18.87 -8.73 34.74
N LEU A 536 19.28 -10.00 34.81
CA LEU A 536 20.61 -10.43 34.44
C LEU A 536 20.90 -10.10 32.96
N VAL A 537 22.16 -9.77 32.71
CA VAL A 537 22.74 -9.64 31.38
C VAL A 537 23.73 -10.78 31.21
N TYR A 538 23.45 -11.68 30.29
CA TYR A 538 24.35 -12.79 29.94
C TYR A 538 24.99 -12.52 28.58
N VAL A 539 26.32 -12.58 28.53
CA VAL A 539 27.11 -12.32 27.32
C VAL A 539 28.25 -13.33 27.24
N ASN A 540 28.11 -14.31 26.36
CA ASN A 540 29.16 -15.26 26.01
C ASN A 540 29.62 -14.96 24.57
N GLY A 541 30.65 -14.12 24.41
CA GLY A 541 31.16 -13.67 23.11
C GLY A 541 32.39 -12.78 23.23
N ASN A 542 32.98 -12.38 22.10
CA ASN A 542 34.08 -11.40 22.05
C ASN A 542 33.52 -10.00 22.34
N SER A 543 33.26 -9.72 23.62
CA SER A 543 32.60 -8.50 24.08
C SER A 543 33.59 -7.38 24.37
N THR A 544 33.28 -6.15 23.93
CA THR A 544 34.15 -4.97 24.10
C THR A 544 33.60 -3.96 25.12
N SER A 545 32.41 -4.19 25.67
CA SER A 545 31.85 -3.37 26.75
C SER A 545 30.87 -4.17 27.60
N LEU A 546 31.16 -4.33 28.89
CA LEU A 546 30.21 -4.79 29.90
C LEU A 546 30.08 -3.67 30.93
N LEU A 547 29.10 -2.80 30.76
CA LEU A 547 28.60 -1.96 31.86
C LEU A 547 27.07 -1.84 31.71
N SER A 548 26.38 -2.89 32.13
CA SER A 548 25.00 -2.76 32.60
C SER A 548 25.06 -2.21 34.03
N ARG A 549 24.14 -1.33 34.40
CA ARG A 549 24.25 -0.38 35.53
C ARG A 549 24.35 -0.99 36.95
N VAL A 550 24.53 -2.31 37.14
CA VAL A 550 24.43 -2.95 38.48
C VAL A 550 25.32 -4.21 38.64
N GLU A 551 26.56 -4.21 38.17
CA GLU A 551 27.48 -5.33 38.47
C GLU A 551 28.57 -4.92 39.45
N VAL A 552 28.77 -5.79 40.46
CA VAL A 552 29.78 -5.66 41.50
C VAL A 552 30.98 -6.51 41.07
N GLU A 553 32.13 -5.89 40.83
CA GLU A 553 33.37 -6.53 40.40
C GLU A 553 34.30 -6.77 41.61
N SER A 554 35.17 -7.78 41.51
CA SER A 554 36.21 -8.06 42.51
C SER A 554 37.61 -7.92 41.92
N PHE A 555 38.54 -7.40 42.71
CA PHE A 555 39.95 -7.21 42.36
C PHE A 555 40.83 -7.56 43.57
N THR A 556 42.01 -8.10 43.33
CA THR A 556 43.01 -8.39 44.37
C THR A 556 44.12 -7.34 44.29
N PRO A 557 44.11 -6.31 45.15
CA PRO A 557 45.13 -5.28 45.13
C PRO A 557 46.52 -5.81 45.51
N VAL A 558 47.53 -5.20 44.93
CA VAL A 558 48.91 -5.29 45.40
C VAL A 558 49.08 -4.27 46.51
N ILE A 559 49.59 -4.73 47.64
CA ILE A 559 49.78 -3.93 48.85
C ILE A 559 51.26 -3.63 49.05
N GLY A 560 51.57 -2.37 49.34
CA GLY A 560 52.92 -1.91 49.64
C GLY A 560 52.94 -0.88 50.76
N SER A 561 54.12 -0.31 51.03
CA SER A 561 54.31 0.78 51.98
C SER A 561 55.20 1.88 51.40
N ALA A 562 54.98 3.14 51.77
CA ALA A 562 55.82 4.25 51.30
C ALA A 562 57.21 4.30 51.98
N GLY A 563 57.34 3.75 53.19
CA GLY A 563 58.61 3.52 53.86
C GLY A 563 58.76 2.05 54.23
N GLY A 564 59.96 1.48 54.09
CA GLY A 564 60.22 0.06 54.35
C GLY A 564 59.40 -0.89 53.47
N ALA A 565 59.31 -2.17 53.87
CA ALA A 565 58.61 -3.20 53.11
C ALA A 565 57.67 -4.03 53.99
N ILE A 566 56.43 -4.21 53.52
CA ILE A 566 55.49 -5.20 54.04
C ILE A 566 55.93 -6.58 53.52
N THR A 567 56.18 -7.51 54.44
CA THR A 567 56.72 -8.83 54.11
C THR A 567 55.66 -9.76 53.53
N SER A 568 54.44 -9.72 54.07
CA SER A 568 53.32 -10.51 53.54
C SER A 568 51.97 -9.87 53.87
N SER A 569 51.08 -9.90 52.88
CA SER A 569 49.74 -9.31 52.97
C SER A 569 48.79 -9.98 51.98
N ASN A 570 47.49 -9.89 52.24
CA ASN A 570 46.42 -10.23 51.33
C ASN A 570 45.47 -9.03 51.20
N ALA A 571 44.76 -8.90 50.08
CA ALA A 571 43.77 -7.85 49.93
C ALA A 571 42.65 -8.25 48.99
N THR A 572 41.45 -7.75 49.27
CA THR A 572 40.29 -7.93 48.42
C THR A 572 39.58 -6.59 48.28
N MET A 573 39.38 -6.17 47.04
CA MET A 573 38.59 -5.01 46.68
C MET A 573 37.35 -5.47 45.94
N VAL A 574 36.20 -4.99 46.37
CA VAL A 574 34.91 -5.17 45.69
C VAL A 574 34.41 -3.80 45.31
N TYR A 575 34.02 -3.58 44.05
CA TYR A 575 33.61 -2.26 43.59
C TYR A 575 32.45 -2.29 42.60
N GLN A 576 31.73 -1.19 42.52
CA GLN A 576 30.63 -0.97 41.60
C GLN A 576 30.82 0.37 40.89
N ARG A 577 30.80 0.39 39.56
CA ARG A 577 30.96 1.61 38.75
C ARG A 577 29.61 2.22 38.39
N MET A 578 29.47 3.53 38.59
CA MET A 578 28.29 4.34 38.29
C MET A 578 28.73 5.63 37.57
N GLY A 579 28.85 5.57 36.24
CA GLY A 579 29.39 6.68 35.45
C GLY A 579 30.86 6.95 35.80
N LYS A 580 31.20 8.19 36.19
CA LYS A 580 32.54 8.53 36.69
C LYS A 580 32.77 8.17 38.16
N LEU A 581 31.73 7.78 38.90
CA LEU A 581 31.84 7.42 40.32
C LEU A 581 32.01 5.90 40.45
N VAL A 582 32.82 5.47 41.41
CA VAL A 582 33.00 4.05 41.75
C VAL A 582 32.83 3.87 43.25
N LEU A 583 31.82 3.10 43.65
CA LEU A 583 31.62 2.67 45.03
C LEU A 583 32.58 1.51 45.32
N VAL A 584 33.32 1.56 46.42
CA VAL A 584 34.37 0.59 46.74
C VAL A 584 34.20 0.08 48.17
N SER A 585 34.44 -1.22 48.35
CA SER A 585 34.69 -1.89 49.63
C SER A 585 36.04 -2.60 49.54
N LEU A 586 36.94 -2.35 50.49
CA LEU A 586 38.32 -2.82 50.50
C LEU A 586 38.65 -3.45 51.84
N THR A 587 39.21 -4.66 51.79
CA THR A 587 39.83 -5.33 52.94
C THR A 587 41.31 -5.54 52.63
N VAL A 588 42.19 -5.12 53.55
CA VAL A 588 43.64 -5.36 53.49
C VAL A 588 44.07 -6.08 54.76
N GLU A 589 44.65 -7.26 54.61
CA GLU A 589 45.18 -8.08 55.69
C GLU A 589 46.71 -8.02 55.66
N ILE A 590 47.34 -7.49 56.70
CA ILE A 590 48.80 -7.54 56.87
C ILE A 590 49.12 -8.75 57.73
N VAL A 591 49.71 -9.78 57.12
CA VAL A 591 50.15 -10.97 57.83
C VAL A 591 51.43 -10.64 58.61
N THR A 592 52.43 -10.08 57.92
CA THR A 592 53.69 -9.62 58.54
C THR A 592 54.08 -8.26 57.98
N ASN A 593 54.08 -7.24 58.84
CA ASN A 593 54.38 -5.85 58.48
C ASN A 593 55.84 -5.63 58.10
N GLY A 594 56.77 -6.45 58.60
CA GLY A 594 58.20 -6.27 58.35
C GLY A 594 58.69 -4.90 58.82
N THR A 595 59.36 -4.17 57.93
CA THR A 595 59.83 -2.78 58.16
C THR A 595 58.87 -1.73 57.63
N GLY A 596 57.67 -2.13 57.17
CA GLY A 596 56.66 -1.24 56.59
C GLY A 596 56.30 -0.07 57.51
N ALA A 597 56.31 1.14 56.96
CA ALA A 597 56.11 2.40 57.65
C ALA A 597 55.57 3.48 56.69
N GLY A 598 55.25 4.65 57.25
CA GLY A 598 54.72 5.79 56.50
C GLY A 598 53.23 5.62 56.18
N VAL A 599 52.91 5.06 55.01
CA VAL A 599 51.53 4.82 54.55
C VAL A 599 51.46 3.47 53.85
N ILE A 600 50.30 2.84 53.84
CA ILE A 600 50.07 1.65 53.01
C ILE A 600 49.64 2.10 51.63
N THR A 601 50.21 1.53 50.57
CA THR A 601 49.82 1.77 49.18
C THR A 601 49.01 0.59 48.66
N VAL A 602 47.96 0.87 47.91
CA VAL A 602 47.02 -0.11 47.36
C VAL A 602 46.89 0.14 45.86
N SER A 603 47.16 -0.88 45.04
CA SER A 603 46.94 -0.79 43.60
C SER A 603 45.44 -0.72 43.27
N LEU A 604 45.11 -0.09 42.15
CA LEU A 604 43.75 0.02 41.64
C LEU A 604 43.66 -0.63 40.25
N PRO A 605 42.51 -1.24 39.89
CA PRO A 605 42.33 -1.85 38.56
C PRO A 605 42.10 -0.83 37.45
N PHE A 606 42.07 0.46 37.77
CA PHE A 606 41.81 1.57 36.85
C PHE A 606 42.44 2.87 37.38
N PRO A 607 42.75 3.83 36.49
CA PRO A 607 43.21 5.16 36.89
C PRO A 607 42.09 5.95 37.58
N VAL A 608 42.44 6.68 38.65
CA VAL A 608 41.51 7.46 39.48
C VAL A 608 42.08 8.87 39.67
N VAL A 609 41.23 9.90 39.53
CA VAL A 609 41.63 11.31 39.69
C VAL A 609 41.41 11.85 41.10
N SER A 610 40.38 11.37 41.79
CA SER A 610 40.11 11.73 43.19
C SER A 610 39.29 10.64 43.86
N GLY A 611 39.28 10.60 45.19
CA GLY A 611 38.52 9.60 45.92
C GLY A 611 38.84 9.63 47.40
N SER A 612 37.88 9.18 48.21
CA SER A 612 38.02 9.06 49.65
C SER A 612 37.36 7.78 50.13
N LEU A 613 38.11 7.01 50.91
CA LEU A 613 37.62 5.85 51.63
C LEU A 613 37.77 6.11 53.12
N SER A 614 36.85 5.57 53.92
CA SER A 614 36.90 5.61 55.37
C SER A 614 36.68 4.22 55.93
N GLY A 615 37.33 3.92 57.04
CA GLY A 615 37.27 2.60 57.63
C GLY A 615 37.98 2.50 58.96
N ARG A 616 38.27 1.27 59.36
CA ARG A 616 38.89 0.97 60.65
C ARG A 616 39.79 -0.25 60.51
N GLU A 617 40.84 -0.28 61.33
CA GLU A 617 41.57 -1.51 61.60
C GLU A 617 40.76 -2.36 62.60
N THR A 618 40.54 -3.64 62.31
CA THR A 618 39.53 -4.46 63.02
C THR A 618 40.10 -5.51 63.97
N VAL A 619 41.41 -5.73 64.01
CA VAL A 619 42.03 -6.84 64.75
C VAL A 619 43.01 -6.39 65.83
N VAL A 620 43.94 -5.47 65.55
CA VAL A 620 45.10 -5.19 66.42
C VAL A 620 44.92 -3.95 67.30
N SER A 621 44.50 -2.84 66.71
CA SER A 621 44.58 -1.49 67.23
C SER A 621 43.23 -0.78 67.28
N GLY A 622 42.29 -1.16 66.41
CA GLY A 622 40.97 -0.53 66.41
C GLY A 622 40.96 0.92 65.92
N VAL A 623 42.04 1.41 65.31
CA VAL A 623 42.15 2.82 64.90
C VAL A 623 41.33 3.10 63.65
N ALA A 624 40.82 4.32 63.54
CA ALA A 624 40.18 4.80 62.31
C ALA A 624 41.23 4.97 61.20
N VAL A 625 40.90 4.50 59.99
CA VAL A 625 41.76 4.50 58.80
C VAL A 625 41.05 5.27 57.70
N MET A 626 41.80 6.09 56.98
CA MET A 626 41.34 6.83 55.80
C MET A 626 42.16 6.42 54.58
N GLY A 627 41.47 6.30 53.45
CA GLY A 627 42.05 6.08 52.14
C GLY A 627 41.96 7.34 51.29
N LEU A 628 43.08 7.83 50.79
CA LEU A 628 43.16 9.04 49.97
C LEU A 628 43.96 8.77 48.69
N MET A 629 43.54 9.36 47.59
CA MET A 629 44.27 9.29 46.32
C MET A 629 45.48 10.23 46.33
N ASN A 630 46.66 9.70 45.99
CA ASN A 630 47.87 10.50 45.84
C ASN A 630 48.77 9.88 44.76
N ALA A 631 49.21 10.69 43.78
CA ALA A 631 50.06 10.26 42.67
C ALA A 631 49.59 8.98 41.95
N GLY A 632 48.27 8.81 41.78
CA GLY A 632 47.67 7.67 41.06
C GLY A 632 47.55 6.37 41.87
N VAL A 633 47.88 6.37 43.16
CA VAL A 633 47.78 5.21 44.06
C VAL A 633 46.89 5.54 45.25
N LEU A 634 46.10 4.56 45.73
CA LEU A 634 45.31 4.70 46.94
C LEU A 634 46.22 4.52 48.17
N GLN A 635 46.30 5.54 49.03
CA GLN A 635 47.11 5.52 50.25
C GLN A 635 46.23 5.38 51.49
N LEU A 636 46.52 4.39 52.34
CA LEU A 636 45.83 4.20 53.61
C LEU A 636 46.68 4.76 54.76
N ARG A 637 46.04 5.57 55.62
CA ARG A 637 46.64 6.20 56.80
C ARG A 637 45.68 6.15 57.97
N ARG A 638 46.18 6.26 59.20
CA ARG A 638 45.33 6.54 60.36
C ARG A 638 44.74 7.95 60.24
N TYR A 639 43.65 8.19 60.96
CA TYR A 639 43.00 9.51 60.99
C TYR A 639 43.91 10.65 61.45
N ASP A 640 44.94 10.34 62.26
CA ASP A 640 45.95 11.26 62.76
C ASP A 640 47.19 11.38 61.84
N ASN A 641 47.07 10.91 60.59
CA ASN A 641 48.16 10.75 59.62
C ASN A 641 49.24 9.72 59.99
N GLY A 642 49.06 8.94 61.05
CA GLY A 642 49.96 7.85 61.43
C GLY A 642 49.91 6.63 60.50
N TYR A 643 50.90 5.75 60.60
CA TYR A 643 50.96 4.50 59.83
C TYR A 643 49.96 3.46 60.37
N PRO A 644 49.06 2.91 59.55
CA PRO A 644 48.01 2.00 60.02
C PRO A 644 48.43 0.51 60.06
N GLY A 645 49.61 0.15 59.52
CA GLY A 645 50.05 -1.24 59.46
C GLY A 645 50.67 -1.77 60.75
N ALA A 646 50.40 -3.05 61.05
CA ALA A 646 51.04 -3.83 62.11
C ALA A 646 50.95 -5.33 61.75
N ASN A 647 51.74 -6.18 62.41
CA ASN A 647 51.61 -7.63 62.23
C ASN A 647 50.20 -8.07 62.64
N GLY A 648 49.51 -8.80 61.75
CA GLY A 648 48.14 -9.27 61.97
C GLY A 648 47.05 -8.21 61.79
N ALA A 649 47.37 -6.98 61.34
CA ALA A 649 46.38 -5.92 61.16
C ALA A 649 45.43 -6.22 60.00
N VAL A 650 44.13 -5.94 60.17
CA VAL A 650 43.13 -6.04 59.10
C VAL A 650 42.41 -4.71 58.94
N LEU A 651 42.55 -4.09 57.78
CA LEU A 651 42.00 -2.78 57.46
C LEU A 651 40.79 -2.96 56.56
N VAL A 652 39.62 -2.52 57.04
CA VAL A 652 38.37 -2.59 56.28
C VAL A 652 37.89 -1.17 56.01
N LEU A 653 37.78 -0.79 54.74
CA LEU A 653 37.38 0.53 54.30
C LEU A 653 36.31 0.47 53.21
N SER A 654 35.47 1.49 53.14
CA SER A 654 34.57 1.70 52.01
C SER A 654 34.49 3.19 51.64
N GLY A 655 34.07 3.48 50.41
CA GLY A 655 33.97 4.86 49.94
C GLY A 655 33.78 4.99 48.45
N ILE A 656 34.13 6.17 47.92
CA ILE A 656 33.91 6.54 46.53
C ILE A 656 35.23 6.94 45.87
N LEU A 657 35.48 6.42 44.67
CA LEU A 657 36.54 6.85 43.76
C LEU A 657 35.93 7.54 42.52
N VAL A 658 36.68 8.43 41.89
CA VAL A 658 36.27 9.19 40.71
C VAL A 658 37.25 8.95 39.57
N LEU A 659 36.75 8.50 38.43
CA LEU A 659 37.50 8.27 37.19
C LEU A 659 37.76 9.60 36.44
N PRO A 660 38.81 9.68 35.59
CA PRO A 660 39.14 10.87 34.79
C PRO A 660 37.97 11.49 34.01
#